data_AF-A0A9D5QB47-F1
#
_entry.id   AF-A0A9D5QB47-F1
#
_cell.length_a   1.000
_cell.length_b   1.000
_cell.length_c   1.000
_cell.angle_alpha   90.00
_cell.angle_beta   90.00
_cell.angle_gamma   90.00
#
_symmetry.space_group_name_H-M   'P 1'
#
loop_
_entity.id
_entity.type
_entity.pdbx_description
1 polymer ?
#
loop_
_entity_poly.entity_id
_entity_poly.type
_entity_poly.pdbx_seq_one_letter_code
_entity_poly.pdbx_strand_id
1 'polypeptide(L)'
;GSDKEFMFDYLHDSLRAPGTIPLCSSRDTVIIDEADHVMLDELTTPAVISSPIAGPNPYRHDADGVMRRLKSHQMQTVAHLLQNAKSTSCSKQELLNIAIKLRYSGVISESIRRFIAERDALFAQSEAYEQKRSMKGNDLESMLEGLVYYVDISRRSSAFTEQGMRMIEAQIGQENLFVLPRNDEGHGDDGEAFFLRSELLATLHAALDAHTLLRRDVEYIVRDERIEVVTGSIGRADAQKRFGRRLWDAVRIKEGLVPVGDSRCATRTAITFFVKQYERFVALSGTLPPDHEEFERLYNARAFPVPCYKPPAVVHDAACVWQNQEKKINAVIDEIAWYHAYGRPVLVGVSNISSSEKIAQHLNARAIACRLLNAKEESKEAAVVARAGEFGAVTVATNMAGRGTDIQVTEETNARIAHAWLEILKAYIHEARSVKVVCRSHPEYRQLNYLLKHNDLPFFEPIEKPSHTYSIFVRGGGESGTRTLPFCLGLHVIGAELSGSRRIETQLRGRTGRQGAPGSSSVHISLSDSALDPLPSVKWLCHLLGFGRGTHRLKQWIMRGAIYFAAEHEHRATRKRRLFFDTVIENIRIRMLNLRESSFDMRKEELFKRVSDMYVGYLLEECSFMQGAEERQAFVHTRLESISESIAINPTTKDEEYDEFDSKKLTACIQKAIHKHGKRLGDRIWSTVFCYVVDQFWAQFLDHVDLYEEQSELFAFAGKDPQCMYIDLLVERYHVLEYRIAEEFLRRILLPNPQSSSNQAVAATTGQGNDELAELISL
;
A
#
# COMPACT_ATOMS: atom_id res chain seq x y z
N GLY A 1 -9.94 6.37 21.65
CA GLY A 1 -10.33 6.55 20.25
C GLY A 1 -9.68 5.49 19.40
N SER A 2 -10.04 5.45 18.13
CA SER A 2 -9.29 4.71 17.12
C SER A 2 -7.94 5.39 16.85
N ASP A 3 -6.98 4.63 16.33
CA ASP A 3 -5.73 5.16 15.80
C ASP A 3 -5.97 6.29 14.79
N LYS A 4 -6.92 6.11 13.87
CA LYS A 4 -7.29 7.11 12.86
C LYS A 4 -7.78 8.41 13.47
N GLU A 5 -8.68 8.36 14.47
CA GLU A 5 -9.16 9.56 15.17
C GLU A 5 -7.98 10.38 15.72
N PHE A 6 -7.09 9.74 16.49
CA PHE A 6 -5.95 10.45 17.07
C PHE A 6 -4.96 10.96 16.02
N MET A 7 -4.73 10.21 14.94
CA MET A 7 -3.89 10.67 13.84
C MET A 7 -4.50 11.86 13.10
N PHE A 8 -5.83 11.87 12.89
CA PHE A 8 -6.51 13.00 12.24
C PHE A 8 -6.56 14.23 13.15
N ASP A 9 -6.79 14.07 14.45
CA ASP A 9 -6.69 15.18 15.41
C ASP A 9 -5.29 15.78 15.41
N TYR A 10 -4.25 14.94 15.36
CA TYR A 10 -2.85 15.38 15.22
C TYR A 10 -2.59 16.15 13.91
N LEU A 11 -3.15 15.69 12.80
CA LEU A 11 -3.03 16.38 11.52
C LEU A 11 -3.84 17.69 11.50
N HIS A 12 -4.98 17.75 12.17
CA HIS A 12 -5.76 18.98 12.33
C HIS A 12 -4.99 20.02 13.17
N ASP A 13 -4.35 19.60 14.26
CA ASP A 13 -3.51 20.48 15.06
C ASP A 13 -2.34 21.06 14.26
N SER A 14 -1.82 20.28 13.30
CA SER A 14 -0.75 20.71 12.41
C SER A 14 -1.18 21.84 11.46
N LEU A 15 -2.48 21.96 11.17
CA LEU A 15 -3.07 22.98 10.28
C LEU A 15 -3.70 24.16 11.03
N ARG A 16 -3.60 24.20 12.37
CA ARG A 16 -4.29 25.20 13.21
C ARG A 16 -3.81 26.62 12.93
N ALA A 17 -4.68 27.62 13.02
CA ALA A 17 -4.28 29.02 12.88
C ALA A 17 -3.56 29.54 14.14
N PRO A 18 -2.68 30.56 14.04
CA PRO A 18 -2.05 31.16 15.21
C PRO A 18 -3.08 31.63 16.25
N GLY A 19 -2.87 31.27 17.53
CA GLY A 19 -3.77 31.62 18.63
C GLY A 19 -4.97 30.69 18.83
N THR A 20 -5.10 29.62 18.05
CA THR A 20 -6.12 28.58 18.27
C THR A 20 -5.65 27.52 19.28
N ILE A 21 -6.59 27.03 20.08
CA ILE A 21 -6.36 25.97 21.07
C ILE A 21 -6.23 24.64 20.31
N PRO A 22 -5.16 23.85 20.53
CA PRO A 22 -5.02 22.55 19.90
C PRO A 22 -6.05 21.56 20.46
N LEU A 23 -6.49 20.61 19.62
CA LEU A 23 -7.34 19.49 20.00
C LEU A 23 -6.58 18.54 20.93
N CYS A 24 -5.31 18.27 20.63
CA CYS A 24 -4.42 17.50 21.49
C CYS A 24 -3.68 18.43 22.46
N SER A 25 -3.74 18.14 23.76
CA SER A 25 -3.00 18.88 24.79
C SER A 25 -1.53 18.42 24.90
N SER A 26 -1.23 17.50 25.83
CA SER A 26 0.11 16.91 26.02
C SER A 26 0.17 15.48 25.47
N ARG A 27 1.30 15.13 24.85
CA ARG A 27 1.57 13.81 24.27
C ARG A 27 2.52 13.01 25.17
N ASP A 28 2.09 12.72 26.39
CA ASP A 28 2.95 12.12 27.41
C ASP A 28 3.04 10.59 27.26
N THR A 29 1.89 9.91 27.12
CA THR A 29 1.86 8.44 27.06
C THR A 29 0.74 7.94 26.17
N VAL A 30 1.05 6.97 25.32
CA VAL A 30 0.06 6.23 24.52
C VAL A 30 0.12 4.74 24.83
N ILE A 31 -1.04 4.10 25.02
CA ILE A 31 -1.16 2.65 25.14
C ILE A 31 -1.84 2.15 23.87
N ILE A 32 -1.12 1.34 23.11
CA ILE A 32 -1.55 0.82 21.82
C ILE A 32 -1.94 -0.63 22.05
N ASP A 33 -3.24 -0.90 22.02
CA ASP A 33 -3.75 -2.25 21.93
C ASP A 33 -3.58 -2.79 20.50
N GLU A 34 -3.45 -4.11 20.37
CA GLU A 34 -3.28 -4.77 19.06
C GLU A 34 -2.12 -4.15 18.24
N ALA A 35 -1.04 -3.81 18.94
CA ALA A 35 0.09 -3.03 18.44
C ALA A 35 0.74 -3.66 17.20
N ASP A 36 0.66 -4.96 17.05
CA ASP A 36 1.18 -5.66 15.90
C ASP A 36 0.45 -5.24 14.62
N HIS A 37 -0.86 -5.02 14.68
CA HIS A 37 -1.60 -4.49 13.53
C HIS A 37 -1.34 -3.00 13.30
N VAL A 38 -1.57 -2.19 14.33
CA VAL A 38 -1.47 -0.73 14.22
C VAL A 38 -0.05 -0.31 13.83
N MET A 39 0.96 -0.91 14.45
CA MET A 39 2.35 -0.47 14.31
C MET A 39 3.15 -1.24 13.26
N LEU A 40 2.61 -2.32 12.66
CA LEU A 40 3.29 -3.07 11.59
C LEU A 40 2.42 -3.34 10.35
N ASP A 41 1.15 -3.73 10.48
CA ASP A 41 0.29 -3.97 9.30
C ASP A 41 -0.16 -2.65 8.65
N GLU A 42 -0.57 -1.67 9.47
CA GLU A 42 -1.03 -0.36 9.00
C GLU A 42 0.12 0.60 8.61
N LEU A 43 1.38 0.16 8.71
CA LEU A 43 2.56 0.92 8.28
C LEU A 43 2.49 1.38 6.82
N THR A 44 1.72 0.67 5.99
CA THR A 44 1.65 0.94 4.56
C THR A 44 0.63 2.03 4.20
N THR A 45 -0.20 2.45 5.14
CA THR A 45 -1.30 3.39 4.91
C THR A 45 -1.14 4.64 5.77
N PRO A 46 -0.60 5.74 5.22
CA PRO A 46 -0.53 7.00 5.96
C PRO A 46 -1.93 7.62 6.14
N ALA A 47 -2.10 8.39 7.21
CA ALA A 47 -3.26 9.27 7.35
C ALA A 47 -3.03 10.53 6.49
N VAL A 48 -4.04 10.93 5.73
CA VAL A 48 -3.96 12.04 4.77
C VAL A 48 -5.20 12.92 4.89
N ILE A 49 -5.02 14.23 5.01
CA ILE A 49 -6.07 15.22 4.85
C ILE A 49 -5.94 15.83 3.45
N SER A 50 -7.01 15.83 2.67
CA SER A 50 -7.04 16.41 1.33
C SER A 50 -8.02 17.59 1.25
N SER A 51 -7.68 18.61 0.47
CA SER A 51 -8.54 19.76 0.16
C SER A 51 -8.91 19.77 -1.31
N PRO A 52 -10.14 20.11 -1.71
CA PRO A 52 -10.46 20.31 -3.13
C PRO A 52 -9.63 21.48 -3.72
N ILE A 53 -9.24 21.35 -4.98
CA ILE A 53 -8.63 22.37 -5.83
C ILE A 53 -9.70 22.90 -6.78
N ALA A 54 -9.78 24.22 -6.93
CA ALA A 54 -10.62 24.85 -7.94
C ALA A 54 -9.93 24.84 -9.31
N GLY A 55 -10.60 24.27 -10.32
CA GLY A 55 -10.18 24.33 -11.72
C GLY A 55 -9.77 22.97 -12.32
N PRO A 56 -10.09 22.71 -13.60
CA PRO A 56 -9.68 21.47 -14.28
C PRO A 56 -8.19 21.54 -14.65
N ASN A 57 -7.42 20.49 -14.35
CA ASN A 57 -6.07 20.34 -14.93
C ASN A 57 -6.18 20.24 -16.47
N PRO A 58 -5.53 21.16 -17.22
CA PRO A 58 -5.70 21.27 -18.68
C PRO A 58 -5.12 20.08 -19.46
N TYR A 59 -4.15 19.36 -18.92
CA TYR A 59 -3.46 18.26 -19.61
C TYR A 59 -4.25 16.94 -19.64
N ARG A 60 -5.35 16.87 -18.90
CA ARG A 60 -6.19 15.65 -18.76
C ARG A 60 -6.84 15.23 -20.07
N HIS A 61 -7.33 16.19 -20.86
CA HIS A 61 -8.08 15.89 -22.09
C HIS A 61 -7.18 15.48 -23.26
N ASP A 62 -5.92 15.93 -23.29
CA ASP A 62 -4.98 15.62 -24.37
C ASP A 62 -4.35 14.23 -24.21
N ALA A 63 -4.12 13.77 -22.98
CA ALA A 63 -3.45 12.50 -22.70
C ALA A 63 -4.19 11.27 -23.29
N ASP A 64 -5.52 11.22 -23.19
CA ASP A 64 -6.30 10.10 -23.74
C ASP A 64 -6.27 10.09 -25.28
N GLY A 65 -6.29 11.26 -25.90
CA GLY A 65 -6.16 11.41 -27.36
C GLY A 65 -4.80 10.90 -27.87
N VAL A 66 -3.72 11.24 -27.17
CA VAL A 66 -2.37 10.72 -27.44
C VAL A 66 -2.35 9.20 -27.30
N MET A 67 -2.90 8.66 -26.20
CA MET A 67 -2.90 7.20 -25.96
C MET A 67 -3.67 6.40 -27.01
N ARG A 68 -4.83 6.88 -27.49
CA ARG A 68 -5.57 6.20 -28.57
C ARG A 68 -4.77 6.09 -29.86
N ARG A 69 -3.98 7.12 -30.20
CA ARG A 69 -3.09 7.11 -31.37
C ARG A 69 -1.93 6.14 -31.19
N LEU A 70 -1.28 6.16 -30.02
CA LEU A 70 -0.20 5.21 -29.70
C LEU A 70 -0.67 3.76 -29.74
N LYS A 71 -1.85 3.46 -29.18
CA LYS A 71 -2.45 2.12 -29.24
C LYS A 71 -2.75 1.68 -30.67
N SER A 72 -3.24 2.59 -31.51
CA SER A 72 -3.48 2.31 -32.93
C SER A 72 -2.18 1.95 -33.66
N HIS A 73 -1.09 2.68 -33.37
CA HIS A 73 0.22 2.38 -33.94
C HIS A 73 0.78 1.05 -33.42
N GLN A 74 0.68 0.78 -32.11
CA GLN A 74 1.06 -0.50 -31.51
C GLN A 74 0.32 -1.68 -32.17
N MET A 75 -0.98 -1.53 -32.44
CA MET A 75 -1.77 -2.56 -33.12
C MET A 75 -1.28 -2.82 -34.55
N GLN A 76 -0.87 -1.78 -35.29
CA GLN A 76 -0.28 -1.93 -36.63
C GLN A 76 1.07 -2.66 -36.57
N THR A 77 1.94 -2.29 -35.63
CA THR A 77 3.24 -2.96 -35.41
C THR A 77 3.04 -4.43 -35.07
N VAL A 78 2.13 -4.75 -34.14
CA VAL A 78 1.82 -6.14 -33.77
C VAL A 78 1.25 -6.94 -34.93
N ALA A 79 0.39 -6.34 -35.77
CA ALA A 79 -0.13 -6.99 -36.96
C ALA A 79 0.99 -7.33 -37.96
N HIS A 80 1.94 -6.43 -38.17
CA HIS A 80 3.11 -6.66 -39.02
C HIS A 80 4.03 -7.77 -38.46
N LEU A 81 4.27 -7.78 -37.14
CA LEU A 81 5.03 -8.85 -36.48
C LEU A 81 4.37 -10.23 -36.64
N LEU A 82 3.04 -10.31 -36.53
CA LEU A 82 2.29 -11.55 -36.75
C LEU A 82 2.34 -12.02 -38.20
N GLN A 83 2.34 -11.09 -39.17
CA GLN A 83 2.47 -11.42 -40.58
C GLN A 83 3.86 -11.99 -40.89
N ASN A 84 4.90 -11.37 -40.32
CA ASN A 84 6.28 -11.86 -40.44
C ASN A 84 6.45 -13.23 -39.79
N ALA A 85 5.83 -13.48 -38.64
CA ALA A 85 5.92 -14.78 -37.97
C ALA A 85 5.24 -15.95 -38.71
N LYS A 86 4.35 -15.62 -39.67
CA LYS A 86 3.64 -16.58 -40.53
C LYS A 86 4.38 -16.85 -41.84
N SER A 87 5.38 -16.05 -42.23
CA SER A 87 6.16 -16.30 -43.43
C SER A 87 7.16 -17.46 -43.21
N THR A 88 7.42 -18.24 -44.25
CA THR A 88 8.21 -19.49 -44.18
C THR A 88 9.72 -19.28 -43.99
N SER A 89 10.18 -18.03 -43.83
CA SER A 89 11.61 -17.67 -43.86
C SER A 89 12.22 -17.34 -42.48
N CYS A 90 11.47 -17.38 -41.38
CA CYS A 90 11.98 -16.95 -40.08
C CYS A 90 12.85 -18.01 -39.38
N SER A 91 13.99 -17.57 -38.85
CA SER A 91 14.86 -18.40 -38.02
C SER A 91 14.24 -18.67 -36.64
N LYS A 92 14.69 -19.73 -35.94
CA LYS A 92 14.19 -20.09 -34.60
C LYS A 92 14.42 -18.97 -33.56
N GLN A 93 15.49 -18.18 -33.72
CA GLN A 93 15.79 -17.04 -32.84
C GLN A 93 14.90 -15.83 -33.13
N GLU A 94 14.60 -15.54 -34.40
CA GLU A 94 13.65 -14.49 -34.77
C GLU A 94 12.25 -14.79 -34.26
N LEU A 95 11.80 -16.05 -34.38
CA LEU A 95 10.51 -16.47 -33.84
C LEU A 95 10.42 -16.32 -32.32
N LEU A 96 11.53 -16.56 -31.60
CA LEU A 96 11.63 -16.36 -30.17
C LEU A 96 11.52 -14.86 -29.80
N ASN A 97 12.23 -13.99 -30.52
CA ASN A 97 12.15 -12.54 -30.31
C ASN A 97 10.75 -11.99 -30.60
N ILE A 98 10.09 -12.46 -31.67
CA ILE A 98 8.72 -12.06 -31.98
C ILE A 98 7.76 -12.55 -30.88
N ALA A 99 7.94 -13.77 -30.36
CA ALA A 99 7.13 -14.28 -29.25
C ALA A 99 7.25 -13.41 -27.99
N ILE A 100 8.46 -12.97 -27.65
CA ILE A 100 8.71 -12.05 -26.52
C ILE A 100 8.01 -10.71 -26.77
N LYS A 101 8.18 -10.09 -27.95
CA LYS A 101 7.51 -8.83 -28.31
C LYS A 101 5.98 -8.95 -28.23
N LEU A 102 5.40 -10.06 -28.70
CA LEU A 102 3.95 -10.30 -28.64
C LEU A 102 3.45 -10.40 -27.19
N ARG A 103 4.20 -11.08 -26.31
CA ARG A 103 3.86 -11.21 -24.89
C ARG A 103 3.82 -9.85 -24.19
N TYR A 104 4.81 -9.02 -24.45
CA TYR A 104 4.95 -7.69 -23.85
C TYR A 104 4.15 -6.60 -24.56
N SER A 105 3.59 -6.85 -25.74
CA SER A 105 2.86 -5.84 -26.53
C SER A 105 1.59 -5.29 -25.85
N GLY A 106 1.04 -6.02 -24.86
CA GLY A 106 -0.22 -5.69 -24.20
C GLY A 106 -1.47 -5.86 -25.09
N VAL A 107 -1.32 -6.29 -26.34
CA VAL A 107 -2.43 -6.49 -27.29
C VAL A 107 -2.95 -7.91 -27.20
N ILE A 108 -4.24 -8.07 -26.89
CA ILE A 108 -4.89 -9.37 -26.83
C ILE A 108 -5.87 -9.50 -27.98
N SER A 109 -5.50 -10.29 -28.98
CA SER A 109 -6.36 -10.70 -30.09
C SER A 109 -6.49 -12.22 -30.12
N GLU A 110 -7.63 -12.72 -30.62
CA GLU A 110 -7.88 -14.16 -30.81
C GLU A 110 -6.81 -14.81 -31.70
N SER A 111 -6.32 -14.08 -32.71
CA SER A 111 -5.22 -14.50 -33.57
C SER A 111 -3.87 -14.66 -32.84
N ILE A 112 -3.62 -13.82 -31.83
CA ILE A 112 -2.41 -13.90 -30.98
C ILE A 112 -2.55 -15.07 -30.01
N ARG A 113 -3.74 -15.26 -29.41
CA ARG A 113 -4.00 -16.39 -28.51
C ARG A 113 -3.82 -17.74 -29.19
N ARG A 114 -4.31 -17.90 -30.43
CA ARG A 114 -4.07 -19.11 -31.22
C ARG A 114 -2.59 -19.30 -31.54
N PHE A 115 -1.90 -18.23 -31.92
CA PHE A 115 -0.46 -18.29 -32.20
C PHE A 115 0.38 -18.70 -30.98
N ILE A 116 -0.02 -18.23 -29.78
CA ILE A 116 0.60 -18.65 -28.52
C ILE A 116 0.33 -20.14 -28.26
N ALA A 117 -0.94 -20.56 -28.30
CA ALA A 117 -1.34 -21.94 -28.01
C ALA A 117 -0.76 -22.97 -29.00
N GLU A 118 -0.64 -22.63 -30.28
CA GLU A 118 -0.03 -23.49 -31.31
C GLU A 118 1.47 -23.71 -31.09
N ARG A 119 2.14 -22.84 -30.31
CA ARG A 119 3.60 -22.82 -30.12
C ARG A 119 4.01 -22.75 -28.64
N ASP A 120 3.23 -23.35 -27.74
CA ASP A 120 3.46 -23.36 -26.28
C ASP A 120 4.91 -23.73 -25.87
N ALA A 121 5.55 -24.66 -26.58
CA ALA A 121 6.93 -25.07 -26.30
C ALA A 121 7.98 -23.97 -26.57
N LEU A 122 7.72 -23.05 -27.51
CA LEU A 122 8.56 -21.87 -27.78
C LEU A 122 8.35 -20.79 -26.72
N PHE A 123 7.11 -20.64 -26.22
CA PHE A 123 6.79 -19.69 -25.15
C PHE A 123 7.33 -20.15 -23.78
N ALA A 124 7.30 -21.45 -23.49
CA ALA A 124 8.00 -22.01 -22.33
C ALA A 124 9.53 -21.82 -22.43
N GLN A 125 10.09 -21.86 -23.64
CA GLN A 125 11.51 -21.56 -23.89
C GLN A 125 11.83 -20.07 -23.74
N SER A 126 10.93 -19.14 -24.13
CA SER A 126 11.14 -17.71 -23.87
C SER A 126 11.13 -17.40 -22.37
N GLU A 127 10.23 -18.03 -21.62
CA GLU A 127 10.16 -17.87 -20.16
C GLU A 127 11.43 -18.39 -19.46
N ALA A 128 11.96 -19.53 -19.91
CA ALA A 128 13.25 -20.05 -19.44
C ALA A 128 14.46 -19.22 -19.89
N TYR A 129 14.36 -18.50 -21.01
CA TYR A 129 15.41 -17.61 -21.53
C TYR A 129 15.48 -16.30 -20.73
N GLU A 130 14.33 -15.70 -20.42
CA GLU A 130 14.21 -14.52 -19.53
C GLU A 130 14.80 -14.81 -18.14
N GLN A 131 14.43 -15.94 -17.53
CA GLN A 131 14.87 -16.32 -16.19
C GLN A 131 16.39 -16.53 -16.09
N LYS A 132 17.05 -16.98 -17.16
CA LYS A 132 18.51 -17.17 -17.19
C LYS A 132 19.30 -15.87 -17.31
N ARG A 133 18.67 -14.77 -17.73
CA ARG A 133 19.36 -13.53 -18.13
C ARG A 133 19.00 -12.30 -17.30
N SER A 134 18.08 -12.44 -16.33
CA SER A 134 17.57 -11.40 -15.40
C SER A 134 18.61 -10.80 -14.43
N MET A 135 19.84 -10.53 -14.87
CA MET A 135 20.87 -9.80 -14.11
C MET A 135 21.40 -8.52 -14.78
N LYS A 136 20.93 -8.13 -15.99
CA LYS A 136 21.29 -6.83 -16.61
C LYS A 136 20.09 -6.19 -17.32
N GLY A 137 19.72 -4.97 -16.90
CA GLY A 137 18.53 -4.23 -17.38
C GLY A 137 18.57 -3.78 -18.84
N ASN A 138 19.76 -3.50 -19.39
CA ASN A 138 19.90 -2.90 -20.73
C ASN A 138 19.51 -3.84 -21.90
N ASP A 139 19.43 -5.17 -21.68
CA ASP A 139 19.16 -6.13 -22.77
C ASP A 139 17.67 -6.18 -23.15
N LEU A 140 16.74 -5.92 -22.22
CA LEU A 140 15.29 -6.03 -22.48
C LEU A 140 14.80 -4.94 -23.44
N GLU A 141 15.32 -3.72 -23.31
CA GLU A 141 14.96 -2.59 -24.16
C GLU A 141 15.36 -2.82 -25.62
N SER A 142 16.55 -3.38 -25.85
CA SER A 142 17.01 -3.80 -27.19
C SER A 142 16.11 -4.88 -27.82
N MET A 143 15.52 -5.76 -26.99
CA MET A 143 14.63 -6.81 -27.47
C MET A 143 13.21 -6.34 -27.74
N LEU A 144 12.78 -5.23 -27.12
CA LEU A 144 11.46 -4.62 -27.30
C LEU A 144 11.45 -3.52 -28.37
N GLU A 145 12.59 -3.27 -29.02
CA GLU A 145 12.76 -2.31 -30.10
C GLU A 145 11.66 -2.46 -31.18
N GLY A 146 11.02 -1.34 -31.56
CA GLY A 146 9.89 -1.31 -32.49
C GLY A 146 8.51 -1.21 -31.85
N LEU A 147 8.35 -1.59 -30.57
CA LEU A 147 7.11 -1.36 -29.82
C LEU A 147 7.09 0.08 -29.28
N VAL A 148 5.89 0.63 -29.10
CA VAL A 148 5.63 1.97 -28.54
C VAL A 148 5.56 1.94 -27.01
N TYR A 149 5.04 0.85 -26.46
CA TYR A 149 4.97 0.59 -25.04
C TYR A 149 5.02 -0.92 -24.79
N TYR A 150 5.30 -1.30 -23.55
CA TYR A 150 5.24 -2.69 -23.12
C TYR A 150 4.46 -2.86 -21.81
N VAL A 151 3.90 -4.05 -21.62
CA VAL A 151 3.05 -4.42 -20.48
C VAL A 151 3.57 -5.71 -19.88
N ASP A 152 3.97 -5.68 -18.62
CA ASP A 152 4.28 -6.87 -17.83
C ASP A 152 3.07 -7.26 -16.99
N ILE A 153 2.35 -8.30 -17.44
CA ILE A 153 1.15 -8.80 -16.76
C ILE A 153 1.50 -9.44 -15.40
N SER A 154 2.69 -10.01 -15.26
CA SER A 154 3.11 -10.69 -14.03
C SER A 154 3.38 -9.67 -12.92
N ARG A 155 3.99 -8.53 -13.29
CA ARG A 155 4.24 -7.41 -12.37
C ARG A 155 3.11 -6.37 -12.34
N ARG A 156 2.12 -6.51 -13.21
CA ARG A 156 1.04 -5.52 -13.45
C ARG A 156 1.58 -4.12 -13.64
N SER A 157 2.61 -3.98 -14.47
CA SER A 157 3.25 -2.69 -14.77
C SER A 157 3.26 -2.43 -16.27
N SER A 158 3.15 -1.16 -16.66
CA SER A 158 3.30 -0.74 -18.05
C SER A 158 4.28 0.43 -18.16
N ALA A 159 5.00 0.53 -19.28
CA ALA A 159 5.93 1.62 -19.52
C ALA A 159 6.07 1.93 -21.01
N PHE A 160 6.42 3.17 -21.33
CA PHE A 160 6.75 3.60 -22.69
C PHE A 160 8.15 3.12 -23.08
N THR A 161 8.33 2.81 -24.36
CA THR A 161 9.66 2.60 -24.94
C THR A 161 10.23 3.94 -25.40
N GLU A 162 11.53 3.99 -25.70
CA GLU A 162 12.16 5.18 -26.30
C GLU A 162 11.43 5.65 -27.58
N GLN A 163 11.01 4.71 -28.44
CA GLN A 163 10.22 5.03 -29.63
C GLN A 163 8.86 5.64 -29.28
N GLY A 164 8.18 5.12 -28.25
CA GLY A 164 6.91 5.69 -27.79
C GLY A 164 7.07 7.09 -27.23
N MET A 165 8.14 7.33 -26.47
CA MET A 165 8.47 8.66 -25.93
C MET A 165 8.69 9.68 -27.04
N ARG A 166 9.49 9.35 -28.08
CA ARG A 166 9.69 10.23 -29.24
C ARG A 166 8.38 10.54 -29.99
N MET A 167 7.48 9.56 -30.08
CA MET A 167 6.17 9.77 -30.70
C MET A 167 5.26 10.68 -29.86
N ILE A 168 5.34 10.59 -28.54
CA ILE A 168 4.62 11.47 -27.61
C ILE A 168 5.14 12.92 -27.77
N GLU A 169 6.45 13.10 -27.73
CA GLU A 169 7.12 14.40 -27.89
C GLU A 169 6.71 15.08 -29.22
N ALA A 170 6.76 14.33 -30.32
CA ALA A 170 6.34 14.82 -31.63
C ALA A 170 4.85 15.20 -31.71
N GLN A 171 3.98 14.53 -30.96
CA GLN A 171 2.53 14.84 -30.95
C GLN A 171 2.19 16.05 -30.09
N ILE A 172 2.91 16.25 -28.99
CA ILE A 172 2.67 17.33 -28.04
C ILE A 172 3.41 18.61 -28.48
N GLY A 173 4.41 18.48 -29.36
CA GLY A 173 5.23 19.60 -29.83
C GLY A 173 6.20 20.09 -28.75
N GLN A 174 6.56 19.23 -27.80
CA GLN A 174 7.57 19.49 -26.77
C GLN A 174 8.70 18.48 -26.88
N GLU A 175 9.92 18.97 -26.95
CA GLU A 175 11.14 18.15 -26.92
C GLU A 175 11.56 17.90 -25.46
N ASN A 176 12.15 16.73 -25.18
CA ASN A 176 12.64 16.32 -23.86
C ASN A 176 11.56 16.35 -22.76
N LEU A 177 10.54 15.48 -22.85
CA LEU A 177 9.61 15.25 -21.74
C LEU A 177 10.32 14.63 -20.52
N PHE A 178 11.48 13.99 -20.73
CA PHE A 178 12.27 13.31 -19.72
C PHE A 178 13.53 14.13 -19.36
N VAL A 179 13.35 15.17 -18.54
CA VAL A 179 14.48 15.99 -18.04
C VAL A 179 14.98 15.40 -16.73
N LEU A 180 16.27 15.06 -16.65
CA LEU A 180 16.93 14.78 -15.37
C LEU A 180 17.12 16.11 -14.61
N PRO A 181 16.82 16.16 -13.32
CA PRO A 181 17.36 17.22 -12.48
C PRO A 181 18.87 16.95 -12.36
N ARG A 182 19.70 17.63 -13.17
CA ARG A 182 21.01 18.19 -12.73
C ARG A 182 21.94 18.72 -13.85
N ASN A 183 22.57 19.84 -13.46
CA ASN A 183 23.99 20.26 -13.51
C ASN A 183 24.72 20.76 -14.75
N ASP A 184 24.26 20.66 -15.99
CA ASP A 184 25.03 21.26 -17.09
C ASP A 184 24.18 22.15 -18.01
N GLU A 185 24.68 23.39 -18.14
CA GLU A 185 24.38 24.43 -19.12
C GLU A 185 23.07 25.24 -18.94
N GLY A 186 23.14 26.25 -18.06
CA GLY A 186 22.91 27.64 -18.48
C GLY A 186 21.49 28.08 -18.87
N HIS A 187 20.45 27.31 -18.61
CA HIS A 187 19.07 27.76 -18.82
C HIS A 187 18.27 27.71 -17.54
N GLY A 188 17.92 28.90 -17.04
CA GLY A 188 16.89 29.10 -16.02
C GLY A 188 15.51 28.75 -16.55
N ASP A 189 15.30 27.48 -16.89
CA ASP A 189 13.98 26.97 -17.26
C ASP A 189 13.17 26.82 -15.97
N ASP A 190 12.12 27.64 -15.86
CA ASP A 190 11.28 27.80 -14.67
C ASP A 190 10.91 26.46 -14.04
N GLY A 191 11.05 26.33 -12.71
CA GLY A 191 10.64 25.13 -11.98
C GLY A 191 9.17 24.72 -12.24
N GLU A 192 8.34 25.65 -12.70
CA GLU A 192 6.98 25.41 -13.20
C GLU A 192 6.94 24.65 -14.53
N ALA A 193 7.82 24.94 -15.50
CA ALA A 193 7.86 24.24 -16.79
C ALA A 193 8.26 22.78 -16.63
N PHE A 194 9.27 22.50 -15.79
CA PHE A 194 9.65 21.13 -15.43
C PHE A 194 8.49 20.38 -14.75
N PHE A 195 7.77 21.07 -13.86
CA PHE A 195 6.62 20.50 -13.16
C PHE A 195 5.50 20.13 -14.14
N LEU A 196 5.14 21.03 -15.05
CA LEU A 196 4.11 20.80 -16.06
C LEU A 196 4.47 19.61 -16.97
N ARG A 197 5.74 19.48 -17.36
CA ARG A 197 6.24 18.32 -18.13
C ARG A 197 6.17 17.01 -17.33
N SER A 198 6.53 17.05 -16.05
CA SER A 198 6.47 15.92 -15.13
C SER A 198 5.04 15.44 -14.86
N GLU A 199 4.12 16.38 -14.64
CA GLU A 199 2.71 16.11 -14.44
C GLU A 199 2.05 15.51 -15.68
N LEU A 200 2.39 16.05 -16.86
CA LEU A 200 1.98 15.50 -18.15
C LEU A 200 2.47 14.06 -18.33
N LEU A 201 3.74 13.78 -18.03
CA LEU A 201 4.33 12.43 -18.13
C LEU A 201 3.58 11.43 -17.24
N ALA A 202 3.36 11.77 -15.96
CA ALA A 202 2.63 10.90 -15.03
C ALA A 202 1.18 10.69 -15.47
N THR A 203 0.53 11.72 -16.02
CA THR A 203 -0.83 11.62 -16.58
C THR A 203 -0.87 10.69 -17.79
N LEU A 204 0.15 10.75 -18.66
CA LEU A 204 0.29 9.82 -19.80
C LEU A 204 0.53 8.38 -19.35
N HIS A 205 1.35 8.15 -18.33
CA HIS A 205 1.55 6.82 -17.75
C HIS A 205 0.26 6.28 -17.12
N ALA A 206 -0.48 7.09 -16.36
CA ALA A 206 -1.77 6.70 -15.81
C ALA A 206 -2.80 6.37 -16.91
N ALA A 207 -2.78 7.12 -18.02
CA ALA A 207 -3.58 6.81 -19.20
C ALA A 207 -3.15 5.48 -19.85
N LEU A 208 -1.84 5.20 -19.96
CA LEU A 208 -1.34 3.92 -20.45
C LEU A 208 -1.82 2.75 -19.58
N ASP A 209 -1.71 2.87 -18.26
CA ASP A 209 -2.19 1.87 -17.31
C ASP A 209 -3.71 1.66 -17.43
N ALA A 210 -4.47 2.75 -17.50
CA ALA A 210 -5.92 2.69 -17.70
C ALA A 210 -6.31 1.97 -19.01
N HIS A 211 -5.53 2.14 -20.08
CA HIS A 211 -5.81 1.53 -21.39
C HIS A 211 -5.34 0.08 -21.54
N THR A 212 -4.32 -0.32 -20.77
CA THR A 212 -3.64 -1.62 -20.92
C THR A 212 -3.93 -2.59 -19.79
N LEU A 213 -3.85 -2.13 -18.54
CA LEU A 213 -4.00 -2.95 -17.33
C LEU A 213 -5.46 -3.08 -16.90
N LEU A 214 -6.25 -2.02 -17.07
CA LEU A 214 -7.64 -1.98 -16.60
C LEU A 214 -8.64 -2.25 -17.74
N ARG A 215 -9.44 -3.29 -17.59
CA ARG A 215 -10.52 -3.65 -18.50
C ARG A 215 -11.88 -3.41 -17.86
N ARG A 216 -12.75 -2.84 -18.68
CA ARG A 216 -14.17 -2.73 -18.37
C ARG A 216 -14.77 -4.13 -18.20
N ASP A 217 -15.66 -4.25 -17.22
CA ASP A 217 -16.35 -5.47 -16.78
C ASP A 217 -15.45 -6.54 -16.14
N VAL A 218 -14.17 -6.23 -15.90
CA VAL A 218 -13.24 -7.11 -15.18
C VAL A 218 -12.68 -6.40 -13.94
N GLU A 219 -12.00 -5.27 -14.13
CA GLU A 219 -11.43 -4.47 -13.04
C GLU A 219 -12.34 -3.30 -12.60
N TYR A 220 -13.25 -2.85 -13.45
CA TYR A 220 -14.24 -1.82 -13.14
C TYR A 220 -15.49 -1.93 -14.01
N ILE A 221 -16.62 -1.41 -13.53
CA ILE A 221 -17.88 -1.31 -14.27
C ILE A 221 -18.32 0.16 -14.30
N VAL A 222 -19.01 0.56 -15.37
CA VAL A 222 -19.59 1.91 -15.50
C VAL A 222 -21.12 1.80 -15.38
N ARG A 223 -21.71 2.47 -14.39
CA ARG A 223 -23.17 2.56 -14.15
C ARG A 223 -23.55 3.99 -13.77
N ASP A 224 -24.64 4.52 -14.32
CA ASP A 224 -25.16 5.86 -13.99
C ASP A 224 -24.07 6.96 -13.99
N GLU A 225 -23.21 6.98 -15.02
CA GLU A 225 -22.07 7.90 -15.15
C GLU A 225 -21.03 7.82 -14.00
N ARG A 226 -21.03 6.72 -13.25
CA ARG A 226 -20.09 6.43 -12.16
C ARG A 226 -19.30 5.17 -12.46
N ILE A 227 -18.03 5.20 -12.06
CA ILE A 227 -17.15 4.03 -12.10
C ILE A 227 -17.26 3.32 -10.76
N GLU A 228 -17.52 2.02 -10.81
CA GLU A 228 -17.49 1.13 -9.66
C GLU A 228 -16.31 0.16 -9.84
N VAL A 229 -15.38 0.13 -8.89
CA VAL A 229 -14.21 -0.76 -8.96
C VAL A 229 -14.65 -2.19 -8.70
N VAL A 230 -14.28 -3.10 -9.58
CA VAL A 230 -14.54 -4.52 -9.40
C VAL A 230 -13.40 -5.15 -8.62
N THR A 231 -13.71 -5.64 -7.42
CA THR A 231 -12.67 -6.26 -6.59
C THR A 231 -12.33 -7.65 -7.16
N GLY A 232 -11.06 -7.85 -7.52
CA GLY A 232 -10.52 -8.89 -8.42
C GLY A 232 -10.66 -10.37 -8.01
N SER A 233 -11.55 -10.73 -7.09
CA SER A 233 -11.84 -12.12 -6.75
C SER A 233 -13.31 -12.51 -6.83
N ILE A 234 -14.24 -11.55 -6.91
CA ILE A 234 -15.70 -11.79 -6.81
C ILE A 234 -16.50 -11.28 -8.02
N GLY A 235 -15.93 -10.37 -8.83
CA GLY A 235 -16.73 -9.65 -9.82
C GLY A 235 -17.73 -8.65 -9.21
N ARG A 236 -17.56 -8.29 -7.93
CA ARG A 236 -18.42 -7.32 -7.24
C ARG A 236 -17.93 -5.90 -7.43
N ALA A 237 -18.85 -5.07 -7.88
CA ALA A 237 -18.68 -3.63 -8.03
C ALA A 237 -18.77 -2.95 -6.66
N ASP A 238 -17.77 -2.14 -6.33
CA ASP A 238 -17.70 -1.34 -5.11
C ASP A 238 -17.67 0.15 -5.50
N ALA A 239 -18.70 0.88 -5.09
CA ALA A 239 -18.86 2.31 -5.40
C ALA A 239 -18.02 3.23 -4.50
N GLN A 240 -17.50 2.73 -3.38
CA GLN A 240 -16.69 3.52 -2.45
C GLN A 240 -15.20 3.43 -2.76
N LYS A 241 -14.75 2.31 -3.33
CA LYS A 241 -13.36 2.13 -3.76
C LYS A 241 -13.04 2.97 -4.98
N ARG A 242 -11.84 3.55 -4.96
CA ARG A 242 -11.27 4.31 -6.07
C ARG A 242 -9.85 3.81 -6.36
N PHE A 243 -9.44 3.90 -7.62
CA PHE A 243 -8.03 3.79 -8.00
C PHE A 243 -7.27 5.04 -7.49
N GLY A 244 -5.94 5.01 -7.52
CA GLY A 244 -5.13 6.20 -7.23
C GLY A 244 -5.55 7.40 -8.11
N ARG A 245 -5.42 8.63 -7.61
CA ARG A 245 -6.00 9.87 -8.19
C ARG A 245 -5.87 9.93 -9.72
N ARG A 246 -4.65 9.82 -10.26
CA ARG A 246 -4.38 9.91 -11.72
C ARG A 246 -4.98 8.76 -12.50
N LEU A 247 -4.87 7.54 -11.99
CA LEU A 247 -5.45 6.34 -12.62
C LEU A 247 -6.98 6.40 -12.61
N TRP A 248 -7.58 6.92 -11.54
CA TRP A 248 -9.03 7.12 -11.45
C TRP A 248 -9.52 8.09 -12.52
N ASP A 249 -8.86 9.25 -12.65
CA ASP A 249 -9.20 10.24 -13.66
C ASP A 249 -8.96 9.72 -15.08
N ALA A 250 -7.84 9.02 -15.31
CA ALA A 250 -7.54 8.39 -16.60
C ALA A 250 -8.63 7.39 -17.03
N VAL A 251 -9.15 6.55 -16.12
CA VAL A 251 -10.24 5.62 -16.44
C VAL A 251 -11.54 6.39 -16.74
N ARG A 252 -11.84 7.47 -16.01
CA ARG A 252 -13.02 8.32 -16.29
C ARG A 252 -12.93 8.92 -17.69
N ILE A 253 -11.78 9.50 -18.04
CA ILE A 253 -11.56 10.13 -19.34
C ILE A 253 -11.62 9.08 -20.46
N LYS A 254 -11.01 7.91 -20.27
CA LYS A 254 -11.09 6.77 -21.19
C LYS A 254 -12.54 6.37 -21.50
N GLU A 255 -13.42 6.40 -20.50
CA GLU A 255 -14.84 6.07 -20.63
C GLU A 255 -15.73 7.27 -21.02
N GLY A 256 -15.14 8.46 -21.26
CA GLY A 256 -15.86 9.67 -21.65
C GLY A 256 -16.60 10.39 -20.52
N LEU A 257 -16.27 10.10 -19.26
CA LEU A 257 -16.84 10.73 -18.08
C LEU A 257 -16.08 12.00 -17.68
N VAL A 258 -16.78 12.95 -17.05
CA VAL A 258 -16.15 14.16 -16.51
C VAL A 258 -15.16 13.78 -15.40
N PRO A 259 -13.89 14.24 -15.46
CA PRO A 259 -12.92 13.99 -14.40
C PRO A 259 -13.40 14.57 -13.06
N VAL A 260 -13.01 13.97 -11.95
CA VAL A 260 -13.37 14.51 -10.63
C VAL A 260 -12.53 15.77 -10.40
N GLY A 261 -13.12 16.80 -9.79
CA GLY A 261 -12.39 18.00 -9.36
C GLY A 261 -11.16 17.60 -8.56
N ASP A 262 -10.05 18.29 -8.81
CA ASP A 262 -8.78 17.94 -8.20
C ASP A 262 -8.85 18.06 -6.67
N SER A 263 -8.13 17.19 -5.96
CA SER A 263 -7.99 17.28 -4.50
C SER A 263 -6.53 17.20 -4.14
N ARG A 264 -6.01 18.25 -3.48
CA ARG A 264 -4.63 18.39 -3.04
C ARG A 264 -4.43 17.78 -1.66
N CYS A 265 -3.34 17.06 -1.48
CA CYS A 265 -2.89 16.63 -0.15
C CYS A 265 -2.50 17.87 0.66
N ALA A 266 -3.25 18.17 1.73
CA ALA A 266 -2.95 19.29 2.62
C ALA A 266 -1.88 18.91 3.66
N THR A 267 -2.00 17.71 4.23
CA THR A 267 -1.05 17.17 5.20
C THR A 267 -1.16 15.65 5.28
N ARG A 268 -0.08 14.99 5.70
CA ARG A 268 -0.06 13.55 5.93
C ARG A 268 0.93 13.16 7.02
N THR A 269 0.70 12.00 7.63
CA THR A 269 1.65 11.37 8.57
C THR A 269 1.52 9.85 8.52
N ALA A 270 2.61 9.14 8.81
CA ALA A 270 2.58 7.70 9.06
C ALA A 270 2.44 7.40 10.56
N ILE A 271 1.92 6.21 10.89
CA ILE A 271 1.72 5.77 12.27
C ILE A 271 3.05 5.69 13.06
N THR A 272 4.14 5.32 12.40
CA THR A 272 5.49 5.27 13.01
C THR A 272 5.89 6.58 13.65
N PHE A 273 5.70 7.67 12.91
CA PHE A 273 6.10 9.00 13.34
C PHE A 273 5.12 9.59 14.33
N PHE A 274 3.83 9.30 14.15
CA PHE A 274 2.80 9.67 15.11
C PHE A 274 3.09 9.09 16.51
N VAL A 275 3.41 7.79 16.61
CA VAL A 275 3.74 7.16 17.92
C VAL A 275 5.03 7.75 18.51
N LYS A 276 6.00 8.12 17.68
CA LYS A 276 7.25 8.77 18.12
C LYS A 276 7.06 10.20 18.66
N GLN A 277 5.90 10.82 18.45
CA GLN A 277 5.59 12.12 19.07
C GLN A 277 5.28 12.01 20.56
N TYR A 278 5.06 10.80 21.08
CA TYR A 278 4.80 10.57 22.50
C TYR A 278 6.11 10.35 23.27
N GLU A 279 6.20 10.90 24.49
CA GLU A 279 7.36 10.65 25.37
C GLU A 279 7.51 9.15 25.68
N ARG A 280 6.37 8.46 25.87
CA ARG A 280 6.31 7.03 26.18
C ARG A 280 5.21 6.36 25.38
N PHE A 281 5.46 5.13 24.95
CA PHE A 281 4.40 4.27 24.44
C PHE A 281 4.47 2.89 25.06
N VAL A 282 3.31 2.27 25.24
CA VAL A 282 3.15 0.87 25.65
C VAL A 282 2.42 0.15 24.53
N ALA A 283 2.97 -0.97 24.09
CA ALA A 283 2.41 -1.79 23.01
C ALA A 283 1.94 -3.13 23.58
N LEU A 284 0.67 -3.48 23.35
CA LEU A 284 0.08 -4.76 23.73
C LEU A 284 -0.24 -5.56 22.46
N SER A 285 0.20 -6.83 22.42
CA SER A 285 -0.15 -7.74 21.34
C SER A 285 -0.01 -9.18 21.77
N GLY A 286 -0.86 -10.06 21.24
CA GLY A 286 -0.77 -11.51 21.46
C GLY A 286 0.18 -12.25 20.52
N THR A 287 0.74 -11.59 19.50
CA THR A 287 1.43 -12.26 18.38
C THR A 287 2.82 -11.68 18.07
N LEU A 288 3.24 -10.62 18.77
CA LEU A 288 4.54 -9.99 18.61
C LEU A 288 5.63 -10.79 19.35
N PRO A 289 6.62 -11.37 18.65
CA PRO A 289 7.70 -12.11 19.30
C PRO A 289 8.70 -11.16 19.98
N PRO A 290 9.42 -11.62 21.03
CA PRO A 290 10.39 -10.80 21.78
C PRO A 290 11.49 -10.20 20.90
N ASP A 291 12.04 -11.01 19.98
CA ASP A 291 13.15 -10.65 19.10
C ASP A 291 12.67 -10.17 17.71
N HIS A 292 11.58 -9.41 17.66
CA HIS A 292 11.06 -8.91 16.39
C HIS A 292 11.94 -7.78 15.84
N GLU A 293 12.94 -8.12 15.01
CA GLU A 293 13.93 -7.18 14.47
C GLU A 293 13.34 -5.91 13.84
N GLU A 294 12.25 -6.03 13.08
CA GLU A 294 11.62 -4.89 12.41
C GLU A 294 10.97 -3.94 13.44
N PHE A 295 10.41 -4.46 14.53
CA PHE A 295 9.76 -3.65 15.56
C PHE A 295 10.81 -2.91 16.40
N GLU A 296 11.88 -3.61 16.78
CA GLU A 296 13.01 -3.01 17.50
C GLU A 296 13.69 -1.92 16.66
N ARG A 297 13.92 -2.14 15.35
CA ARG A 297 14.49 -1.13 14.46
C ARG A 297 13.58 0.11 14.29
N LEU A 298 12.27 -0.10 14.19
CA LEU A 298 11.32 1.00 13.95
C LEU A 298 11.08 1.87 15.18
N TYR A 299 10.88 1.23 16.33
CA TYR A 299 10.36 1.88 17.54
C TYR A 299 11.35 1.89 18.72
N ASN A 300 12.55 1.31 18.55
CA ASN A 300 13.55 1.16 19.61
C ASN A 300 12.98 0.52 20.89
N ALA A 301 12.11 -0.47 20.71
CA ALA A 301 11.41 -1.17 21.79
C ALA A 301 11.46 -2.68 21.59
N ARG A 302 11.49 -3.41 22.72
CA ARG A 302 11.49 -4.88 22.75
C ARG A 302 10.17 -5.38 23.31
N ALA A 303 9.68 -6.49 22.75
CA ALA A 303 8.52 -7.17 23.28
C ALA A 303 8.93 -8.10 24.43
N PHE A 304 8.11 -8.14 25.48
CA PHE A 304 8.32 -9.02 26.62
C PHE A 304 7.20 -10.07 26.67
N PRO A 305 7.51 -11.38 26.59
CA PRO A 305 6.48 -12.41 26.60
C PRO A 305 5.90 -12.53 28.01
N VAL A 306 4.61 -12.23 28.15
CA VAL A 306 3.87 -12.43 29.41
C VAL A 306 3.34 -13.87 29.44
N PRO A 307 3.62 -14.64 30.51
CA PRO A 307 3.13 -16.01 30.61
C PRO A 307 1.60 -16.06 30.68
N CYS A 308 1.00 -17.06 30.03
CA CYS A 308 -0.44 -17.28 30.08
C CYS A 308 -0.87 -17.68 31.50
N TYR A 309 -2.07 -17.23 31.91
CA TYR A 309 -2.66 -17.63 33.20
C TYR A 309 -2.84 -19.16 33.33
N LYS A 310 -3.23 -19.82 32.23
CA LYS A 310 -3.32 -21.29 32.12
C LYS A 310 -2.49 -21.77 30.93
N PRO A 311 -1.87 -22.97 31.00
CA PRO A 311 -1.12 -23.52 29.89
C PRO A 311 -2.05 -23.80 28.69
N PRO A 312 -1.61 -23.51 27.46
CA PRO A 312 -2.42 -23.73 26.27
C PRO A 312 -2.65 -25.23 26.03
N ALA A 313 -3.91 -25.63 25.81
CA ALA A 313 -4.31 -26.98 25.46
C ALA A 313 -4.73 -27.09 23.97
N VAL A 314 -4.08 -26.30 23.11
CA VAL A 314 -4.39 -26.19 21.68
C VAL A 314 -3.44 -27.00 20.83
N VAL A 315 -3.97 -27.60 19.77
CA VAL A 315 -3.18 -28.34 18.79
C VAL A 315 -3.22 -27.63 17.43
N HIS A 316 -2.07 -27.16 16.99
CA HIS A 316 -1.93 -26.53 15.67
C HIS A 316 -1.43 -27.55 14.65
N ASP A 317 -2.30 -27.92 13.70
CA ASP A 317 -1.93 -28.77 12.59
C ASP A 317 -1.01 -28.03 11.61
N ALA A 318 -0.12 -28.79 10.98
CA ALA A 318 0.75 -28.27 9.94
C ALA A 318 -0.08 -27.82 8.73
N ALA A 319 0.23 -26.64 8.19
CA ALA A 319 -0.42 -26.17 6.97
C ALA A 319 -0.30 -27.20 5.83
N CYS A 320 -1.43 -27.48 5.16
CA CYS A 320 -1.54 -28.36 4.02
C CYS A 320 -1.50 -27.54 2.71
N VAL A 321 -0.57 -27.87 1.83
CA VAL A 321 -0.44 -27.26 0.51
C VAL A 321 -1.15 -28.11 -0.53
N TRP A 322 -2.01 -27.47 -1.32
CA TRP A 322 -2.85 -28.07 -2.35
C TRP A 322 -2.45 -27.56 -3.73
N GLN A 323 -2.48 -28.46 -4.72
CA GLN A 323 -2.12 -28.12 -6.09
C GLN A 323 -3.11 -27.12 -6.72
N ASN A 324 -4.42 -27.32 -6.51
CA ASN A 324 -5.49 -26.54 -7.15
C ASN A 324 -6.50 -26.05 -6.09
N GLN A 325 -7.13 -24.92 -6.38
CA GLN A 325 -8.14 -24.30 -5.51
C GLN A 325 -9.35 -25.20 -5.23
N GLU A 326 -9.86 -25.95 -6.22
CA GLU A 326 -11.00 -26.87 -6.02
C GLU A 326 -10.70 -27.97 -4.99
N LYS A 327 -9.49 -28.57 -5.05
CA LYS A 327 -9.08 -29.61 -4.09
C LYS A 327 -8.98 -29.04 -2.68
N LYS A 328 -8.47 -27.80 -2.56
CA LYS A 328 -8.41 -27.07 -1.30
C LYS A 328 -9.80 -26.86 -0.72
N ILE A 329 -10.71 -26.29 -1.50
CA ILE A 329 -12.09 -26.00 -1.06
C ILE A 329 -12.79 -27.29 -0.64
N ASN A 330 -12.72 -28.36 -1.44
CA ASN A 330 -13.32 -29.64 -1.07
C ASN A 330 -12.76 -30.18 0.25
N ALA A 331 -11.44 -30.12 0.45
CA ALA A 331 -10.83 -30.56 1.70
C ALA A 331 -11.27 -29.73 2.92
N VAL A 332 -11.38 -28.40 2.76
CA VAL A 332 -11.89 -27.51 3.82
C VAL A 332 -13.34 -27.84 4.15
N ILE A 333 -14.19 -28.06 3.14
CA ILE A 333 -15.61 -28.41 3.34
C ILE A 333 -15.76 -29.80 3.98
N ASP A 334 -14.93 -30.77 3.59
CA ASP A 334 -14.90 -32.10 4.21
C ASP A 334 -14.49 -32.03 5.68
N GLU A 335 -13.50 -31.19 6.02
CA GLU A 335 -13.08 -30.94 7.40
C GLU A 335 -14.20 -30.28 8.22
N ILE A 336 -14.86 -29.25 7.69
CA ILE A 336 -16.00 -28.59 8.35
C ILE A 336 -17.13 -29.59 8.58
N ALA A 337 -17.49 -30.39 7.56
CA ALA A 337 -18.56 -31.37 7.66
C ALA A 337 -18.27 -32.43 8.73
N TRP A 338 -17.02 -32.89 8.83
CA TRP A 338 -16.61 -33.84 9.86
C TRP A 338 -16.78 -33.29 11.28
N TYR A 339 -16.33 -32.05 11.53
CA TYR A 339 -16.46 -31.43 12.84
C TYR A 339 -17.89 -31.03 13.19
N HIS A 340 -18.65 -30.58 12.19
CA HIS A 340 -20.06 -30.23 12.36
C HIS A 340 -20.92 -31.47 12.66
N ALA A 341 -20.57 -32.66 12.16
CA ALA A 341 -21.34 -33.90 12.36
C ALA A 341 -21.56 -34.27 13.83
N TYR A 342 -20.61 -33.95 14.72
CA TYR A 342 -20.76 -34.13 16.18
C TYR A 342 -20.92 -32.80 16.94
N GLY A 343 -21.27 -31.73 16.22
CA GLY A 343 -21.62 -30.43 16.80
C GLY A 343 -20.45 -29.61 17.34
N ARG A 344 -19.22 -29.85 16.86
CA ARG A 344 -18.08 -29.02 17.24
C ARG A 344 -18.13 -27.66 16.53
N PRO A 345 -17.95 -26.52 17.23
CA PRO A 345 -17.93 -25.22 16.60
C PRO A 345 -16.69 -25.05 15.70
N VAL A 346 -16.90 -24.44 14.53
CA VAL A 346 -15.85 -24.21 13.53
C VAL A 346 -15.82 -22.74 13.10
N LEU A 347 -14.63 -22.15 13.14
CA LEU A 347 -14.33 -20.82 12.59
C LEU A 347 -13.46 -20.98 11.35
N VAL A 348 -13.88 -20.42 10.23
CA VAL A 348 -13.13 -20.45 8.97
C VAL A 348 -12.66 -19.03 8.64
N GLY A 349 -11.36 -18.80 8.58
CA GLY A 349 -10.76 -17.56 8.13
C GLY A 349 -10.44 -17.60 6.63
N VAL A 350 -10.93 -16.63 5.87
CA VAL A 350 -10.62 -16.43 4.45
C VAL A 350 -10.00 -15.04 4.25
N SER A 351 -9.22 -14.80 3.20
CA SER A 351 -8.69 -13.46 2.92
C SER A 351 -9.72 -12.55 2.24
N ASN A 352 -10.60 -13.13 1.41
CA ASN A 352 -11.50 -12.38 0.52
C ASN A 352 -12.97 -12.73 0.74
N ILE A 353 -13.86 -11.74 0.53
CA ILE A 353 -15.32 -11.93 0.61
C ILE A 353 -15.82 -12.92 -0.46
N SER A 354 -15.16 -13.06 -1.63
CA SER A 354 -15.60 -14.08 -2.61
C SER A 354 -15.40 -15.47 -2.06
N SER A 355 -14.25 -15.68 -1.42
CA SER A 355 -13.89 -16.96 -0.87
C SER A 355 -14.83 -17.34 0.27
N SER A 356 -15.29 -16.38 1.10
CA SER A 356 -16.31 -16.65 2.12
C SER A 356 -17.63 -17.09 1.50
N GLU A 357 -18.06 -16.44 0.42
CA GLU A 357 -19.32 -16.76 -0.26
C GLU A 357 -19.28 -18.09 -1.00
N LYS A 358 -18.16 -18.40 -1.67
CA LYS A 358 -17.93 -19.70 -2.31
C LYS A 358 -18.01 -20.82 -1.27
N ILE A 359 -17.33 -20.66 -0.14
CA ILE A 359 -17.38 -21.63 0.96
C ILE A 359 -18.81 -21.75 1.49
N ALA A 360 -19.51 -20.64 1.70
CA ALA A 360 -20.90 -20.65 2.16
C ALA A 360 -21.85 -21.38 1.18
N GLN A 361 -21.69 -21.18 -0.13
CA GLN A 361 -22.45 -21.90 -1.16
C GLN A 361 -22.22 -23.41 -1.08
N HIS A 362 -20.96 -23.84 -0.93
CA HIS A 362 -20.63 -25.26 -0.76
C HIS A 362 -21.16 -25.86 0.56
N LEU A 363 -21.18 -25.09 1.65
CA LEU A 363 -21.76 -25.52 2.92
C LEU A 363 -23.28 -25.64 2.85
N ASN A 364 -23.96 -24.68 2.23
CA ASN A 364 -25.40 -24.73 2.01
C ASN A 364 -25.81 -25.93 1.14
N ALA A 365 -25.01 -26.28 0.14
CA ALA A 365 -25.23 -27.47 -0.68
C ALA A 365 -25.15 -28.79 0.12
N ARG A 366 -24.47 -28.80 1.28
CA ARG A 366 -24.42 -29.91 2.24
C ARG A 366 -25.40 -29.76 3.41
N ALA A 367 -26.34 -28.81 3.33
CA ALA A 367 -27.29 -28.48 4.39
C ALA A 367 -26.63 -28.06 5.73
N ILE A 368 -25.42 -27.50 5.68
CA ILE A 368 -24.72 -26.96 6.85
C ILE A 368 -24.97 -25.46 6.91
N ALA A 369 -25.71 -25.01 7.92
CA ALA A 369 -25.95 -23.59 8.15
C ALA A 369 -24.65 -22.89 8.58
N CYS A 370 -24.28 -21.81 7.89
CA CYS A 370 -23.11 -21.01 8.22
C CYS A 370 -23.46 -19.53 8.46
N ARG A 371 -22.68 -18.87 9.32
CA ARG A 371 -22.78 -17.44 9.62
C ARG A 371 -21.62 -16.72 8.93
N LEU A 372 -21.92 -15.72 8.09
CA LEU A 372 -20.90 -14.93 7.39
C LEU A 372 -20.56 -13.65 8.16
N LEU A 373 -19.28 -13.34 8.26
CA LEU A 373 -18.75 -12.07 8.79
C LEU A 373 -17.92 -11.39 7.70
N ASN A 374 -18.36 -10.20 7.27
CA ASN A 374 -17.83 -9.52 6.08
C ASN A 374 -17.14 -8.17 6.37
N ALA A 375 -16.78 -7.87 7.63
CA ALA A 375 -16.06 -6.65 8.06
C ALA A 375 -16.76 -5.33 7.68
N LYS A 376 -18.11 -5.30 7.62
CA LYS A 376 -18.89 -4.11 7.20
C LYS A 376 -19.60 -3.40 8.35
N GLU A 377 -19.97 -4.10 9.41
CA GLU A 377 -20.73 -3.54 10.53
C GLU A 377 -20.21 -4.09 11.86
N GLU A 378 -19.24 -3.40 12.47
CA GLU A 378 -18.56 -3.85 13.70
C GLU A 378 -19.53 -4.15 14.86
N SER A 379 -20.59 -3.35 15.01
CA SER A 379 -21.56 -3.50 16.10
C SER A 379 -22.37 -4.81 16.05
N LYS A 380 -22.64 -5.33 14.84
CA LYS A 380 -23.34 -6.62 14.66
C LYS A 380 -22.38 -7.81 14.65
N GLU A 381 -21.12 -7.59 14.27
CA GLU A 381 -20.10 -8.64 14.19
C GLU A 381 -19.76 -9.22 15.56
N ALA A 382 -19.59 -8.37 16.59
CA ALA A 382 -19.31 -8.82 17.95
C ALA A 382 -20.37 -9.82 18.46
N ALA A 383 -21.65 -9.55 18.19
CA ALA A 383 -22.77 -10.41 18.59
C ALA A 383 -22.80 -11.76 17.84
N VAL A 384 -22.26 -11.83 16.62
CA VAL A 384 -22.15 -13.07 15.85
C VAL A 384 -20.93 -13.88 16.30
N VAL A 385 -19.80 -13.21 16.56
CA VAL A 385 -18.54 -13.82 17.01
C VAL A 385 -18.69 -14.40 18.41
N ALA A 386 -19.37 -13.71 19.33
CA ALA A 386 -19.67 -14.22 20.67
C ALA A 386 -20.45 -15.55 20.62
N ARG A 387 -21.29 -15.75 19.60
CA ARG A 387 -22.08 -16.98 19.37
C ARG A 387 -21.35 -18.03 18.53
N ALA A 388 -20.12 -17.76 18.07
CA ALA A 388 -19.36 -18.71 17.26
C ALA A 388 -18.90 -19.95 18.05
N GLY A 389 -18.92 -19.89 19.38
CA GLY A 389 -18.58 -21.01 20.28
C GLY A 389 -19.75 -21.93 20.65
N GLU A 390 -20.95 -21.70 20.11
CA GLU A 390 -22.13 -22.53 20.36
C GLU A 390 -22.03 -23.92 19.70
N PHE A 391 -22.76 -24.89 20.25
CA PHE A 391 -22.82 -26.26 19.69
C PHE A 391 -23.28 -26.24 18.23
N GLY A 392 -22.47 -26.81 17.34
CA GLY A 392 -22.73 -26.92 15.90
C GLY A 392 -22.55 -25.62 15.10
N ALA A 393 -22.09 -24.53 15.72
CA ALA A 393 -21.93 -23.26 15.01
C ALA A 393 -20.81 -23.32 13.97
N VAL A 394 -21.09 -22.92 12.73
CA VAL A 394 -20.09 -22.71 11.68
C VAL A 394 -20.07 -21.24 11.31
N THR A 395 -18.91 -20.60 11.50
CA THR A 395 -18.72 -19.17 11.25
C THR A 395 -17.62 -18.98 10.23
N VAL A 396 -17.89 -18.23 9.15
CA VAL A 396 -16.92 -17.89 8.11
C VAL A 396 -16.59 -16.41 8.24
N ALA A 397 -15.34 -16.09 8.57
CA ALA A 397 -14.85 -14.75 8.77
C ALA A 397 -13.91 -14.32 7.65
N THR A 398 -14.19 -13.15 7.08
CA THR A 398 -13.28 -12.51 6.12
C THR A 398 -12.22 -11.72 6.88
N ASN A 399 -10.96 -12.05 6.60
CA ASN A 399 -9.77 -11.50 7.22
C ASN A 399 -9.86 -11.57 8.76
N MET A 400 -9.75 -10.44 9.44
CA MET A 400 -9.83 -10.33 10.91
C MET A 400 -11.20 -9.83 11.39
N ALA A 401 -12.29 -10.08 10.65
CA ALA A 401 -13.63 -9.74 11.12
C ALA A 401 -13.91 -10.33 12.52
N GLY A 402 -14.47 -9.52 13.43
CA GLY A 402 -14.64 -9.92 14.84
C GLY A 402 -13.39 -9.82 15.71
N ARG A 403 -12.43 -8.96 15.36
CA ARG A 403 -11.29 -8.62 16.23
C ARG A 403 -11.74 -7.98 17.55
N GLY A 404 -10.97 -8.21 18.61
CA GLY A 404 -11.30 -7.75 19.96
C GLY A 404 -12.44 -8.51 20.66
N THR A 405 -13.18 -9.38 19.96
CA THR A 405 -14.25 -10.19 20.57
C THR A 405 -13.77 -11.60 20.90
N ASP A 406 -14.08 -12.05 22.13
CA ASP A 406 -13.72 -13.37 22.60
C ASP A 406 -14.74 -14.44 22.20
N ILE A 407 -14.25 -15.52 21.58
CA ILE A 407 -15.04 -16.72 21.30
C ILE A 407 -14.87 -17.67 22.48
N GLN A 408 -15.93 -17.86 23.25
CA GLN A 408 -15.95 -18.76 24.40
C GLN A 408 -16.72 -20.03 24.08
N VAL A 409 -16.12 -21.19 24.39
CA VAL A 409 -16.81 -22.49 24.35
C VAL A 409 -17.08 -22.91 25.78
N THR A 410 -18.36 -22.99 26.15
CA THR A 410 -18.77 -23.35 27.51
C THR A 410 -18.53 -24.83 27.82
N GLU A 411 -18.43 -25.17 29.10
CA GLU A 411 -18.30 -26.56 29.54
C GLU A 411 -19.50 -27.42 29.11
N GLU A 412 -20.71 -26.85 29.13
CA GLU A 412 -21.93 -27.49 28.63
C GLU A 412 -21.81 -27.84 27.13
N THR A 413 -21.32 -26.92 26.31
CA THR A 413 -21.07 -27.18 24.89
C THR A 413 -20.05 -28.30 24.71
N ASN A 414 -18.95 -28.29 25.46
CA ASN A 414 -17.95 -29.36 25.41
C ASN A 414 -18.52 -30.72 25.84
N ALA A 415 -19.39 -30.76 26.85
CA ALA A 415 -20.07 -31.99 27.25
C ALA A 415 -20.98 -32.52 26.13
N ARG A 416 -21.75 -31.64 25.47
CA ARG A 416 -22.60 -32.01 24.33
C ARG A 416 -21.78 -32.55 23.15
N ILE A 417 -20.65 -31.90 22.83
CA ILE A 417 -19.71 -32.37 21.79
C ILE A 417 -19.19 -33.77 22.13
N ALA A 418 -18.79 -33.98 23.38
CA ALA A 418 -18.28 -35.26 23.84
C ALA A 418 -19.32 -36.38 23.75
N HIS A 419 -20.57 -36.11 24.14
CA HIS A 419 -21.67 -37.07 24.01
C HIS A 419 -21.98 -37.40 22.54
N ALA A 420 -22.09 -36.39 21.67
CA ALA A 420 -22.35 -36.61 20.25
C ALA A 420 -21.22 -37.41 19.57
N TRP A 421 -19.95 -37.12 19.93
CA TRP A 421 -18.81 -37.88 19.44
C TRP A 421 -18.83 -39.35 19.92
N LEU A 422 -19.28 -39.59 21.15
CA LEU A 422 -19.37 -40.93 21.71
C LEU A 422 -20.42 -41.80 20.97
N GLU A 423 -21.50 -41.21 20.49
CA GLU A 423 -22.47 -41.91 19.63
C GLU A 423 -21.85 -42.32 18.28
N ILE A 424 -21.02 -41.46 17.69
CA ILE A 424 -20.23 -41.82 16.50
C ILE A 424 -19.27 -42.97 16.83
N LEU A 425 -18.56 -42.89 17.96
CA LEU A 425 -17.66 -43.97 18.38
C LEU A 425 -18.40 -45.31 18.50
N LYS A 426 -19.58 -45.34 19.13
CA LYS A 426 -20.41 -46.55 19.25
C LYS A 426 -20.78 -47.15 17.89
N ALA A 427 -21.18 -46.32 16.93
CA ALA A 427 -21.46 -46.77 15.57
C ALA A 427 -20.22 -47.42 14.91
N TYR A 428 -19.05 -46.82 15.06
CA TYR A 428 -17.80 -47.35 14.52
C TYR A 428 -17.32 -48.63 15.23
N ILE A 429 -17.58 -48.78 16.53
CA ILE A 429 -17.29 -49.98 17.32
C ILE A 429 -18.10 -51.17 16.84
N HIS A 430 -19.35 -50.96 16.38
CA HIS A 430 -20.17 -52.02 15.80
C HIS A 430 -19.63 -52.49 14.44
N GLU A 431 -19.04 -51.60 13.64
CA GLU A 431 -18.52 -51.94 12.30
C GLU A 431 -17.07 -52.48 12.31
N ALA A 432 -16.22 -52.03 13.22
CA ALA A 432 -14.78 -52.32 13.22
C ALA A 432 -14.37 -53.26 14.37
N ARG A 433 -13.27 -54.00 14.16
CA ARG A 433 -12.65 -54.89 15.15
C ARG A 433 -11.97 -54.12 16.29
N SER A 434 -11.43 -52.94 15.98
CA SER A 434 -10.88 -52.02 16.97
C SER A 434 -10.90 -50.60 16.43
N VAL A 435 -11.11 -49.64 17.33
CA VAL A 435 -11.06 -48.21 17.02
C VAL A 435 -9.92 -47.57 17.79
N LYS A 436 -8.94 -47.04 17.06
CA LYS A 436 -7.85 -46.25 17.61
C LYS A 436 -8.31 -44.80 17.75
N VAL A 437 -8.55 -44.37 18.98
CA VAL A 437 -8.87 -42.99 19.30
C VAL A 437 -7.58 -42.21 19.55
N VAL A 438 -7.39 -41.11 18.85
CA VAL A 438 -6.21 -40.23 19.00
C VAL A 438 -6.62 -38.95 19.71
N CYS A 439 -6.10 -38.75 20.91
CA CYS A 439 -6.16 -37.48 21.64
C CYS A 439 -4.83 -36.75 21.46
N ARG A 440 -4.90 -35.45 21.24
CA ARG A 440 -3.72 -34.65 20.93
C ARG A 440 -3.34 -33.69 22.07
N SER A 441 -4.12 -33.67 23.16
CA SER A 441 -3.79 -32.98 24.40
C SER A 441 -4.08 -33.84 25.63
N HIS A 442 -3.39 -33.56 26.74
CA HIS A 442 -3.60 -34.26 28.01
C HIS A 442 -5.00 -34.01 28.64
N PRO A 443 -5.58 -32.80 28.58
CA PRO A 443 -6.96 -32.56 29.04
C PRO A 443 -8.01 -33.37 28.26
N GLU A 444 -7.88 -33.45 26.93
CA GLU A 444 -8.76 -34.27 26.10
C GLU A 444 -8.65 -35.77 26.46
N TYR A 445 -7.43 -36.25 26.70
CA TYR A 445 -7.22 -37.63 27.14
C TYR A 445 -7.93 -37.93 28.47
N ARG A 446 -7.81 -37.04 29.47
CA ARG A 446 -8.51 -37.21 30.76
C ARG A 446 -10.03 -37.27 30.56
N GLN A 447 -10.58 -36.37 29.74
CA GLN A 447 -12.00 -36.34 29.46
C GLN A 447 -12.46 -37.61 28.74
N LEU A 448 -11.72 -38.06 27.73
CA LEU A 448 -12.03 -39.30 27.01
C LEU A 448 -11.99 -40.52 27.94
N ASN A 449 -10.96 -40.62 28.79
CA ASN A 449 -10.82 -41.72 29.73
C ASN A 449 -11.98 -41.75 30.73
N TYR A 450 -12.40 -40.59 31.23
CA TYR A 450 -13.59 -40.47 32.07
C TYR A 450 -14.86 -40.95 31.35
N LEU A 451 -15.07 -40.54 30.10
CA LEU A 451 -16.22 -40.92 29.28
C LEU A 451 -16.26 -42.42 28.98
N LEU A 452 -15.13 -43.02 28.60
CA LEU A 452 -15.05 -44.45 28.29
C LEU A 452 -15.34 -45.31 29.52
N LYS A 453 -14.81 -44.93 30.69
CA LYS A 453 -15.06 -45.63 31.97
C LYS A 453 -16.52 -45.54 32.40
N HIS A 454 -17.16 -44.38 32.26
CA HIS A 454 -18.57 -44.20 32.67
C HIS A 454 -19.57 -44.88 31.74
N ASN A 455 -19.17 -45.26 30.52
CA ASN A 455 -20.02 -45.93 29.54
C ASN A 455 -19.66 -47.43 29.36
N ASP A 456 -18.87 -48.01 30.28
CA ASP A 456 -18.46 -49.42 30.30
C ASP A 456 -17.84 -49.93 28.99
N LEU A 457 -17.12 -49.08 28.26
CA LEU A 457 -16.49 -49.46 26.99
C LEU A 457 -15.11 -50.10 27.24
N PRO A 458 -14.83 -51.32 26.73
CA PRO A 458 -13.53 -51.97 26.93
C PRO A 458 -12.43 -51.30 26.08
N PHE A 459 -11.46 -50.68 26.72
CA PHE A 459 -10.30 -50.06 26.08
C PHE A 459 -8.97 -50.55 26.66
N PHE A 460 -7.91 -50.46 25.86
CA PHE A 460 -6.53 -50.73 26.30
C PHE A 460 -5.82 -49.44 26.69
N GLU A 461 -4.95 -49.53 27.71
CA GLU A 461 -4.16 -48.42 28.24
C GLU A 461 -3.27 -47.74 27.20
N PRO A 462 -2.99 -46.43 27.35
CA PRO A 462 -2.44 -45.60 26.29
C PRO A 462 -1.00 -45.96 25.93
N ILE A 463 -0.68 -45.81 24.63
CA ILE A 463 0.71 -45.66 24.19
C ILE A 463 0.98 -44.15 24.11
N GLU A 464 1.69 -43.60 25.09
CA GLU A 464 2.17 -42.22 25.04
C GLU A 464 3.30 -42.11 24.02
N LYS A 465 3.13 -41.24 23.03
CA LYS A 465 4.19 -40.90 22.08
C LYS A 465 4.98 -39.69 22.58
N PRO A 466 6.27 -39.56 22.23
CA PRO A 466 7.09 -38.39 22.60
C PRO A 466 6.49 -37.05 22.16
N SER A 467 5.56 -37.05 21.20
CA SER A 467 4.82 -35.88 20.71
C SER A 467 3.60 -35.46 21.56
N HIS A 468 3.47 -35.91 22.82
CA HIS A 468 2.32 -35.60 23.69
C HIS A 468 0.96 -36.01 23.08
N THR A 469 1.01 -37.01 22.20
CA THR A 469 -0.17 -37.57 21.52
C THR A 469 -0.51 -38.89 22.21
N TYR A 470 -1.74 -39.01 22.68
CA TYR A 470 -2.25 -40.20 23.35
C TYR A 470 -3.09 -41.00 22.36
N SER A 471 -2.81 -42.29 22.21
CA SER A 471 -3.70 -43.19 21.47
C SER A 471 -4.29 -44.25 22.39
N ILE A 472 -5.62 -44.31 22.43
CA ILE A 472 -6.41 -45.32 23.13
C ILE A 472 -6.98 -46.28 22.09
N PHE A 473 -6.93 -47.58 22.35
CA PHE A 473 -7.57 -48.58 21.49
C PHE A 473 -8.83 -49.08 22.17
N VAL A 474 -9.99 -48.83 21.56
CA VAL A 474 -11.28 -49.34 22.00
C VAL A 474 -11.57 -50.63 21.22
N ARG A 475 -11.90 -51.72 21.93
CA ARG A 475 -12.27 -52.99 21.26
C ARG A 475 -13.65 -52.84 20.62
N GLY A 476 -13.77 -53.33 19.38
CA GLY A 476 -15.03 -53.36 18.65
C GLY A 476 -15.52 -54.78 18.39
N GLY A 477 -16.77 -54.89 17.95
CA GLY A 477 -17.47 -56.14 17.70
C GLY A 477 -17.48 -56.60 16.23
N GLY A 478 -16.94 -55.78 15.31
CA GLY A 478 -16.98 -56.05 13.87
C GLY A 478 -15.76 -56.80 13.30
N GLU A 479 -15.85 -57.23 12.04
CA GLU A 479 -14.79 -57.98 11.33
C GLU A 479 -13.78 -57.09 10.58
N SER A 480 -14.14 -55.83 10.30
CA SER A 480 -13.28 -54.88 9.55
C SER A 480 -12.11 -54.38 10.41
N GLY A 481 -10.94 -54.14 9.81
CA GLY A 481 -9.69 -53.78 10.50
C GLY A 481 -9.72 -52.53 11.40
N THR A 482 -8.56 -52.11 11.92
CA THR A 482 -8.48 -50.98 12.87
C THR A 482 -8.80 -49.64 12.19
N ARG A 483 -9.87 -48.96 12.63
CA ARG A 483 -10.19 -47.58 12.21
C ARG A 483 -9.55 -46.58 13.17
N THR A 484 -9.17 -45.40 12.68
CA THR A 484 -8.60 -44.33 13.52
C THR A 484 -9.56 -43.14 13.58
N LEU A 485 -9.89 -42.68 14.79
CA LEU A 485 -10.76 -41.53 15.02
C LEU A 485 -10.06 -40.48 15.89
N PRO A 486 -10.04 -39.19 15.51
CA PRO A 486 -9.59 -38.13 16.39
C PRO A 486 -10.68 -37.81 17.43
N PHE A 487 -10.27 -37.60 18.69
CA PHE A 487 -11.11 -37.00 19.72
C PHE A 487 -10.63 -35.58 19.97
N CYS A 488 -11.49 -34.60 19.69
CA CYS A 488 -11.15 -33.18 19.81
C CYS A 488 -12.30 -32.41 20.43
N LEU A 489 -11.98 -31.50 21.35
CA LEU A 489 -12.95 -30.61 22.00
C LEU A 489 -12.67 -29.14 21.67
N GLY A 490 -13.56 -28.26 22.12
CA GLY A 490 -13.46 -26.82 21.92
C GLY A 490 -13.55 -26.36 20.46
N LEU A 491 -13.11 -25.12 20.22
CA LEU A 491 -13.19 -24.48 18.91
C LEU A 491 -12.21 -25.11 17.92
N HIS A 492 -12.66 -25.31 16.69
CA HIS A 492 -11.77 -25.60 15.57
C HIS A 492 -11.61 -24.37 14.67
N VAL A 493 -10.37 -24.03 14.32
CA VAL A 493 -10.07 -22.87 13.47
C VAL A 493 -9.41 -23.31 12.17
N ILE A 494 -9.97 -22.94 11.04
CA ILE A 494 -9.45 -23.27 9.70
C ILE A 494 -9.00 -22.00 9.01
N GLY A 495 -7.71 -21.88 8.68
CA GLY A 495 -7.23 -20.88 7.71
C GLY A 495 -7.36 -21.41 6.29
N ALA A 496 -8.28 -20.88 5.49
CA ALA A 496 -8.56 -21.42 4.15
C ALA A 496 -7.66 -20.82 3.04
N GLU A 497 -6.86 -19.80 3.37
CA GLU A 497 -5.99 -19.08 2.45
C GLU A 497 -4.71 -18.63 3.19
N LEU A 498 -3.65 -18.38 2.42
CA LEU A 498 -2.43 -17.79 2.96
C LEU A 498 -2.68 -16.31 3.32
N SER A 499 -2.48 -15.97 4.59
CA SER A 499 -2.43 -14.58 5.01
C SER A 499 -1.08 -13.94 4.64
N GLY A 500 -1.06 -12.64 4.34
CA GLY A 500 0.16 -11.93 3.94
C GLY A 500 1.31 -12.01 4.95
N SER A 501 1.02 -12.17 6.25
CA SER A 501 2.03 -12.49 7.26
C SER A 501 1.65 -13.71 8.09
N ARG A 502 2.68 -14.45 8.52
CA ARG A 502 2.55 -15.57 9.47
C ARG A 502 1.92 -15.13 10.79
N ARG A 503 2.06 -13.85 11.14
CA ARG A 503 1.47 -13.28 12.35
C ARG A 503 -0.05 -13.24 12.32
N ILE A 504 -0.64 -12.81 11.21
CA ILE A 504 -2.11 -12.80 11.02
C ILE A 504 -2.67 -14.22 11.12
N GLU A 505 -1.97 -15.19 10.54
CA GLU A 505 -2.34 -16.61 10.68
C GLU A 505 -2.24 -17.08 12.14
N THR A 506 -1.19 -16.67 12.86
CA THR A 506 -1.02 -16.98 14.29
C THR A 506 -2.15 -16.36 15.12
N GLN A 507 -2.60 -15.16 14.78
CA GLN A 507 -3.73 -14.50 15.42
C GLN A 507 -5.04 -15.24 15.17
N LEU A 508 -5.29 -15.69 13.94
CA LEU A 508 -6.44 -16.52 13.61
C LEU A 508 -6.41 -17.82 14.44
N ARG A 509 -5.27 -18.51 14.46
CA ARG A 509 -5.07 -19.71 15.28
C ARG A 509 -5.23 -19.45 16.78
N GLY A 510 -4.85 -18.27 17.26
CA GLY A 510 -5.02 -17.83 18.65
C GLY A 510 -6.47 -17.59 19.07
N ARG A 511 -7.44 -17.65 18.14
CA ARG A 511 -8.87 -17.58 18.47
C ARG A 511 -9.38 -18.83 19.20
N THR A 512 -8.64 -19.95 19.13
CA THR A 512 -8.97 -21.17 19.86
C THR A 512 -8.12 -21.35 21.13
N GLY A 513 -8.67 -22.08 22.10
CA GLY A 513 -8.05 -22.48 23.37
C GLY A 513 -7.57 -21.35 24.28
N ARG A 514 -8.34 -20.27 24.28
CA ARG A 514 -8.23 -19.22 25.29
C ARG A 514 -8.38 -19.79 26.69
N GLN A 515 -7.64 -19.23 27.65
CA GLN A 515 -7.68 -19.64 29.06
C GLN A 515 -7.44 -21.16 29.27
N GLY A 516 -6.60 -21.78 28.43
CA GLY A 516 -6.29 -23.21 28.52
C GLY A 516 -7.41 -24.15 28.07
N ALA A 517 -8.43 -23.63 27.37
CA ALA A 517 -9.47 -24.46 26.78
C ALA A 517 -8.88 -25.39 25.70
N PRO A 518 -9.44 -26.60 25.49
CA PRO A 518 -9.04 -27.46 24.40
C PRO A 518 -9.40 -26.81 23.06
N GLY A 519 -8.69 -27.19 22.01
CA GLY A 519 -9.00 -26.71 20.67
C GLY A 519 -7.98 -27.12 19.62
N SER A 520 -8.29 -26.88 18.36
CA SER A 520 -7.34 -27.17 17.28
C SER A 520 -7.44 -26.20 16.12
N SER A 521 -6.38 -26.10 15.33
CA SER A 521 -6.39 -25.29 14.12
C SER A 521 -5.70 -25.96 12.93
N SER A 522 -6.26 -25.84 11.73
CA SER A 522 -5.65 -26.27 10.46
C SER A 522 -5.47 -25.08 9.52
N VAL A 523 -4.57 -25.20 8.54
CA VAL A 523 -4.36 -24.17 7.50
C VAL A 523 -4.21 -24.86 6.15
N HIS A 524 -4.88 -24.31 5.14
CA HIS A 524 -4.97 -24.85 3.80
C HIS A 524 -4.53 -23.78 2.81
N ILE A 525 -3.47 -24.06 2.05
CA ILE A 525 -2.88 -23.14 1.07
C ILE A 525 -3.00 -23.78 -0.30
N SER A 526 -3.36 -23.03 -1.34
CA SER A 526 -3.27 -23.51 -2.72
C SER A 526 -2.14 -22.84 -3.48
N LEU A 527 -1.45 -23.58 -4.36
CA LEU A 527 -0.46 -23.04 -5.29
C LEU A 527 -1.05 -22.05 -6.31
N SER A 528 -2.37 -22.10 -6.51
CA SER A 528 -3.12 -21.16 -7.34
C SER A 528 -3.74 -20.01 -6.54
N ASP A 529 -3.40 -19.85 -5.26
CA ASP A 529 -3.88 -18.70 -4.47
C ASP A 529 -3.16 -17.43 -4.96
N SER A 530 -3.91 -16.33 -5.12
CA SER A 530 -3.38 -15.05 -5.62
C SER A 530 -2.25 -14.47 -4.78
N ALA A 531 -2.20 -14.82 -3.49
CA ALA A 531 -1.12 -14.43 -2.58
C ALA A 531 0.25 -15.02 -2.96
N LEU A 532 0.30 -16.05 -3.83
CA LEU A 532 1.54 -16.67 -4.32
C LEU A 532 1.95 -16.17 -5.71
N ASP A 533 1.13 -15.37 -6.39
CA ASP A 533 1.46 -14.81 -7.69
C ASP A 533 2.74 -13.97 -7.73
N PRO A 534 3.02 -13.11 -6.73
CA PRO A 534 4.26 -12.34 -6.72
C PRO A 534 5.51 -13.16 -6.31
N LEU A 535 5.38 -14.47 -6.07
CA LEU A 535 6.44 -15.36 -5.58
C LEU A 535 6.86 -16.41 -6.64
N PRO A 536 7.56 -16.01 -7.71
CA PRO A 536 7.91 -16.91 -8.84
C PRO A 536 8.84 -18.06 -8.42
N SER A 537 9.66 -17.86 -7.39
CA SER A 537 10.56 -18.87 -6.83
C SER A 537 9.80 -20.09 -6.26
N VAL A 538 8.60 -19.86 -5.71
CA VAL A 538 7.74 -20.92 -5.16
C VAL A 538 7.17 -21.78 -6.30
N LYS A 539 6.70 -21.15 -7.38
CA LYS A 539 6.17 -21.86 -8.56
C LYS A 539 7.25 -22.71 -9.25
N TRP A 540 8.48 -22.18 -9.36
CA TRP A 540 9.64 -22.94 -9.84
C TRP A 540 9.93 -24.18 -8.97
N LEU A 541 9.95 -24.00 -7.65
CA LEU A 541 10.18 -25.10 -6.70
C LEU A 541 9.09 -26.17 -6.78
N CYS A 542 7.83 -25.78 -7.02
CA CYS A 542 6.73 -26.72 -7.25
C CYS A 542 6.96 -27.62 -8.46
N HIS A 543 7.40 -27.04 -9.59
CA HIS A 543 7.73 -27.79 -10.79
C HIS A 543 8.89 -28.76 -10.55
N LEU A 544 9.95 -28.30 -9.88
CA LEU A 544 11.11 -29.12 -9.56
C LEU A 544 10.75 -30.33 -8.68
N LEU A 545 9.88 -30.13 -7.68
CA LEU A 545 9.49 -31.16 -6.73
C LEU A 545 8.41 -32.11 -7.24
N GLY A 546 7.79 -31.84 -8.41
CA GLY A 546 6.70 -32.64 -8.97
C GLY A 546 5.54 -32.78 -7.98
N PHE A 547 4.96 -31.66 -7.55
CA PHE A 547 3.94 -31.61 -6.50
C PHE A 547 2.54 -32.02 -7.04
N GLY A 548 2.00 -33.18 -6.60
CA GLY A 548 0.74 -33.77 -7.09
C GLY A 548 0.03 -34.69 -6.07
N ARG A 549 -1.14 -35.26 -6.41
CA ARG A 549 -2.00 -36.03 -5.47
C ARG A 549 -1.20 -37.12 -4.73
N GLY A 550 -1.28 -37.13 -3.39
CA GLY A 550 -0.58 -38.10 -2.53
C GLY A 550 0.80 -37.65 -2.02
N THR A 551 1.09 -36.34 -1.99
CA THR A 551 2.40 -35.80 -1.62
C THR A 551 2.92 -36.30 -0.26
N HIS A 552 4.15 -36.81 -0.27
CA HIS A 552 4.92 -37.19 0.92
C HIS A 552 5.06 -36.03 1.91
N ARG A 553 5.03 -36.31 3.23
CA ARG A 553 5.13 -35.29 4.30
C ARG A 553 6.32 -34.34 4.15
N LEU A 554 7.43 -34.84 3.61
CA LEU A 554 8.63 -34.04 3.36
C LEU A 554 8.40 -32.94 2.31
N LYS A 555 7.72 -33.25 1.20
CA LYS A 555 7.42 -32.27 0.14
C LYS A 555 6.51 -31.16 0.67
N GLN A 556 5.52 -31.52 1.49
CA GLN A 556 4.64 -30.58 2.19
C GLN A 556 5.44 -29.64 3.12
N TRP A 557 6.38 -30.18 3.90
CA TRP A 557 7.21 -29.40 4.80
C TRP A 557 8.10 -28.39 4.06
N ILE A 558 8.78 -28.82 2.98
CA ILE A 558 9.63 -27.94 2.15
C ILE A 558 8.80 -26.81 1.53
N MET A 559 7.69 -27.17 0.87
CA MET A 559 6.83 -26.20 0.19
C MET A 559 6.29 -25.14 1.15
N ARG A 560 5.82 -25.57 2.33
CA ARG A 560 5.33 -24.67 3.37
C ARG A 560 6.42 -23.69 3.83
N GLY A 561 7.63 -24.17 4.06
CA GLY A 561 8.76 -23.33 4.46
C GLY A 561 9.08 -22.25 3.41
N ALA A 562 9.14 -22.65 2.14
CA ALA A 562 9.40 -21.73 1.03
C ALA A 562 8.30 -20.68 0.87
N ILE A 563 7.02 -21.08 0.95
CA ILE A 563 5.87 -20.18 0.87
C ILE A 563 5.94 -19.08 1.95
N TYR A 564 6.08 -19.46 3.22
CA TYR A 564 6.13 -18.48 4.30
C TYR A 564 7.35 -17.57 4.23
N PHE A 565 8.52 -18.12 3.87
CA PHE A 565 9.73 -17.33 3.73
C PHE A 565 9.59 -16.28 2.63
N ALA A 566 9.07 -16.68 1.47
CA ALA A 566 8.93 -15.82 0.32
C ALA A 566 7.87 -14.72 0.56
N ALA A 567 6.71 -15.07 1.12
CA ALA A 567 5.66 -14.10 1.46
C ALA A 567 6.15 -13.05 2.48
N GLU A 568 6.76 -13.49 3.58
CA GLU A 568 7.25 -12.57 4.62
C GLU A 568 8.38 -11.67 4.09
N HIS A 569 9.23 -12.18 3.21
CA HIS A 569 10.29 -11.39 2.57
C HIS A 569 9.71 -10.26 1.69
N GLU A 570 8.70 -10.56 0.88
CA GLU A 570 8.05 -9.57 0.02
C GLU A 570 7.32 -8.50 0.84
N HIS A 571 6.51 -8.90 1.82
CA HIS A 571 5.81 -7.95 2.68
C HIS A 571 6.77 -7.04 3.45
N ARG A 572 7.88 -7.60 3.96
CA ARG A 572 8.93 -6.81 4.62
C ARG A 572 9.61 -5.84 3.65
N ALA A 573 9.85 -6.25 2.40
CA ALA A 573 10.42 -5.38 1.38
C ALA A 573 9.48 -4.19 1.09
N THR A 574 8.17 -4.44 0.92
CA THR A 574 7.17 -3.39 0.70
C THR A 574 7.09 -2.43 1.88
N ARG A 575 7.04 -2.94 3.12
CA ARG A 575 7.02 -2.09 4.33
C ARG A 575 8.29 -1.25 4.47
N LYS A 576 9.47 -1.84 4.25
CA LYS A 576 10.74 -1.09 4.27
C LYS A 576 10.78 0.02 3.23
N ARG A 577 10.32 -0.28 2.01
CA ARG A 577 10.26 0.70 0.93
C ARG A 577 9.33 1.85 1.28
N ARG A 578 8.13 1.55 1.78
CA ARG A 578 7.16 2.57 2.18
C ARG A 578 7.66 3.43 3.33
N LEU A 579 8.21 2.80 4.37
CA LEU A 579 8.82 3.49 5.51
C LEU A 579 9.92 4.45 5.05
N PHE A 580 10.78 4.02 4.13
CA PHE A 580 11.85 4.87 3.61
C PHE A 580 11.29 6.16 3.02
N PHE A 581 10.31 6.06 2.12
CA PHE A 581 9.67 7.23 1.52
C PHE A 581 9.03 8.13 2.58
N ASP A 582 8.23 7.54 3.47
CA ASP A 582 7.57 8.28 4.55
C ASP A 582 8.57 8.97 5.49
N THR A 583 9.75 8.38 5.73
CA THR A 583 10.81 8.97 6.58
C THR A 583 11.36 10.26 6.00
N VAL A 584 11.62 10.30 4.70
CA VAL A 584 12.17 11.50 4.06
C VAL A 584 11.16 12.64 4.12
N ILE A 585 9.90 12.33 3.81
CA ILE A 585 8.79 13.30 3.85
C ILE A 585 8.58 13.82 5.26
N GLU A 586 8.62 12.94 6.24
CA GLU A 586 8.39 13.31 7.64
C GLU A 586 9.47 14.28 8.15
N ASN A 587 10.73 14.02 7.82
CA ASN A 587 11.82 14.92 8.22
C ASN A 587 11.61 16.34 7.65
N ILE A 588 11.15 16.44 6.41
CA ILE A 588 10.78 17.71 5.78
C ILE A 588 9.55 18.32 6.47
N ARG A 589 8.52 17.52 6.76
CA ARG A 589 7.30 17.96 7.46
C ARG A 589 7.62 18.56 8.82
N ILE A 590 8.48 17.91 9.62
CA ILE A 590 8.90 18.41 10.93
C ILE A 590 9.58 19.78 10.80
N ARG A 591 10.44 19.97 9.79
CA ARG A 591 11.06 21.28 9.53
C ARG A 591 10.02 22.34 9.16
N MET A 592 9.07 22.00 8.30
CA MET A 592 7.98 22.91 7.90
C MET A 592 7.06 23.27 9.08
N LEU A 593 6.73 22.30 9.94
CA LEU A 593 5.98 22.57 11.16
C LEU A 593 6.77 23.46 12.12
N ASN A 594 8.06 23.20 12.34
CA ASN A 594 8.89 24.06 13.17
C ASN A 594 8.98 25.49 12.60
N LEU A 595 9.09 25.64 11.28
CA LEU A 595 9.06 26.94 10.61
C LEU A 595 7.73 27.67 10.86
N ARG A 596 6.61 26.95 10.78
CA ARG A 596 5.26 27.47 11.00
C ARG A 596 5.00 27.83 12.46
N GLU A 597 5.19 26.90 13.38
CA GLU A 597 4.89 27.08 14.81
C GLU A 597 5.80 28.12 15.46
N SER A 598 7.07 28.19 15.07
CA SER A 598 7.96 29.25 15.56
C SER A 598 7.49 30.65 15.17
N SER A 599 6.70 30.81 14.10
CA SER A 599 6.16 32.11 13.68
C SER A 599 4.96 32.60 14.52
N PHE A 600 4.36 31.73 15.35
CA PHE A 600 3.14 32.07 16.10
C PHE A 600 3.37 33.17 17.14
N ASP A 601 4.49 33.10 17.85
CA ASP A 601 4.84 34.03 18.93
C ASP A 601 5.93 35.03 18.54
N MET A 602 6.42 34.98 17.28
CA MET A 602 7.46 35.89 16.79
C MET A 602 6.92 37.31 16.58
N ARG A 603 7.75 38.29 16.93
CA ARG A 603 7.48 39.70 16.59
C ARG A 603 7.63 39.91 15.08
N LYS A 604 6.90 40.88 14.53
CA LYS A 604 6.94 41.24 13.10
C LYS A 604 8.37 41.44 12.57
N GLU A 605 9.22 42.15 13.31
CA GLU A 605 10.59 42.46 12.89
C GLU A 605 11.47 41.20 12.81
N GLU A 606 11.26 40.26 13.74
CA GLU A 606 11.98 38.99 13.77
C GLU A 606 11.52 38.09 12.62
N LEU A 607 10.21 38.04 12.34
CA LEU A 607 9.65 37.31 11.21
C LEU A 607 10.20 37.85 9.88
N PHE A 608 10.18 39.17 9.70
CA PHE A 608 10.68 39.81 8.48
C PHE A 608 12.17 39.60 8.27
N LYS A 609 12.96 39.68 9.35
CA LYS A 609 14.38 39.34 9.30
C LYS A 609 14.59 37.89 8.88
N ARG A 610 13.88 36.94 9.50
CA ARG A 610 13.99 35.51 9.17
C ARG A 610 13.65 35.23 7.70
N VAL A 611 12.56 35.79 7.19
CA VAL A 611 12.18 35.59 5.78
C VAL A 611 13.19 36.25 4.83
N SER A 612 13.71 37.43 5.18
CA SER A 612 14.76 38.09 4.40
C SER A 612 16.04 37.25 4.37
N ASP A 613 16.47 36.72 5.52
CA ASP A 613 17.65 35.86 5.62
C ASP A 613 17.47 34.55 4.81
N MET A 614 16.26 33.96 4.84
CA MET A 614 15.91 32.78 4.02
C MET A 614 16.01 33.07 2.52
N TYR A 615 15.49 34.22 2.08
CA TYR A 615 15.55 34.64 0.67
C TYR A 615 16.99 34.96 0.22
N VAL A 616 17.76 35.67 1.04
CA VAL A 616 19.16 36.02 0.76
C VAL A 616 20.04 34.77 0.73
N GLY A 617 19.81 33.81 1.62
CA GLY A 617 20.52 32.53 1.61
C GLY A 617 20.41 31.83 0.26
N TYR A 618 19.19 31.75 -0.28
CA TYR A 618 18.96 31.18 -1.62
C TYR A 618 19.68 31.95 -2.73
N LEU A 619 19.58 33.29 -2.74
CA LEU A 619 20.27 34.11 -3.75
C LEU A 619 21.78 33.87 -3.75
N LEU A 620 22.39 33.77 -2.57
CA LEU A 620 23.83 33.52 -2.44
C LEU A 620 24.22 32.12 -2.91
N GLU A 621 23.37 31.13 -2.66
CA GLU A 621 23.56 29.75 -3.12
C GLU A 621 23.51 29.68 -4.65
N GLU A 622 22.50 30.26 -5.30
CA GLU A 622 22.41 30.33 -6.77
C GLU A 622 23.58 31.11 -7.39
N CYS A 623 23.96 32.25 -6.78
CA CYS A 623 25.12 33.02 -7.22
C CYS A 623 26.44 32.25 -7.09
N SER A 624 26.53 31.22 -6.23
CA SER A 624 27.74 30.41 -6.10
C SER A 624 28.00 29.52 -7.32
N PHE A 625 26.96 29.25 -8.13
CA PHE A 625 27.07 28.45 -9.35
C PHE A 625 27.38 29.29 -10.61
N MET A 626 27.37 30.63 -10.51
CA MET A 626 27.57 31.53 -11.66
C MET A 626 29.04 31.97 -11.80
N GLN A 627 29.50 32.17 -13.05
CA GLN A 627 30.86 32.62 -13.34
C GLN A 627 30.89 34.12 -13.68
N GLY A 628 31.42 34.93 -12.76
CA GLY A 628 31.63 36.37 -12.99
C GLY A 628 30.85 37.26 -12.02
N ALA A 629 31.40 38.44 -11.69
CA ALA A 629 30.77 39.37 -10.74
C ALA A 629 29.57 40.11 -11.33
N GLU A 630 29.63 40.49 -12.62
CA GLU A 630 28.56 41.21 -13.31
C GLU A 630 27.31 40.33 -13.50
N GLU A 631 27.49 39.05 -13.82
CA GLU A 631 26.39 38.09 -14.02
C GLU A 631 25.64 37.83 -12.70
N ARG A 632 26.38 37.67 -11.59
CA ARG A 632 25.82 37.55 -10.23
C ARG A 632 25.04 38.80 -9.82
N GLN A 633 25.56 39.99 -10.11
CA GLN A 633 24.87 41.26 -9.84
C GLN A 633 23.59 41.42 -10.67
N ALA A 634 23.64 41.11 -11.97
CA ALA A 634 22.48 41.16 -12.83
C ALA A 634 21.39 40.19 -12.37
N PHE A 635 21.75 38.96 -11.97
CA PHE A 635 20.81 37.98 -11.43
C PHE A 635 20.11 38.47 -10.16
N VAL A 636 20.88 38.92 -9.16
CA VAL A 636 20.34 39.42 -7.90
C VAL A 636 19.43 40.62 -8.13
N HIS A 637 19.83 41.55 -9.00
CA HIS A 637 19.02 42.71 -9.34
C HIS A 637 17.70 42.31 -9.98
N THR A 638 17.74 41.47 -11.02
CA THR A 638 16.55 40.98 -11.74
C THR A 638 15.57 40.29 -10.78
N ARG A 639 16.09 39.48 -9.86
CA ARG A 639 15.23 38.74 -8.93
C ARG A 639 14.62 39.65 -7.86
N LEU A 640 15.35 40.65 -7.37
CA LEU A 640 14.80 41.63 -6.43
C LEU A 640 13.75 42.54 -7.08
N GLU A 641 13.98 42.97 -8.32
CA GLU A 641 13.00 43.71 -9.12
C GLU A 641 11.73 42.89 -9.36
N SER A 642 11.87 41.56 -9.55
CA SER A 642 10.71 40.68 -9.74
C SER A 642 9.78 40.61 -8.52
N ILE A 643 10.29 40.88 -7.31
CA ILE A 643 9.50 40.98 -6.09
C ILE A 643 8.81 42.34 -6.02
N SER A 644 9.57 43.41 -6.26
CA SER A 644 9.06 44.77 -6.31
C SER A 644 10.07 45.71 -6.96
N GLU A 645 9.62 46.54 -7.90
CA GLU A 645 10.39 47.64 -8.51
C GLU A 645 10.97 48.61 -7.46
N SER A 646 10.39 48.65 -6.25
CA SER A 646 10.88 49.50 -5.16
C SER A 646 12.11 48.95 -4.43
N ILE A 647 12.52 47.70 -4.67
CA ILE A 647 13.78 47.11 -4.20
C ILE A 647 14.87 47.34 -5.27
N ALA A 648 14.97 48.56 -5.80
CA ALA A 648 16.04 48.91 -6.71
C ALA A 648 17.37 48.99 -5.93
N ILE A 649 18.27 48.03 -6.17
CA ILE A 649 19.68 48.21 -5.82
C ILE A 649 20.27 49.10 -6.91
N ASN A 650 20.45 50.39 -6.63
CA ASN A 650 21.17 51.27 -7.56
C ASN A 650 22.56 50.65 -7.84
N PRO A 651 22.89 50.27 -9.09
CA PRO A 651 24.21 49.72 -9.43
C PRO A 651 25.32 50.78 -9.40
N THR A 652 25.04 52.01 -8.94
CA THR A 652 25.84 53.20 -9.18
C THR A 652 26.60 53.68 -7.94
N THR A 653 27.33 52.80 -7.27
CA THR A 653 28.50 53.24 -6.50
C THR A 653 29.72 52.49 -7.02
N LYS A 654 30.48 53.18 -7.86
CA LYS A 654 31.82 52.82 -8.35
C LYS A 654 32.85 52.81 -7.19
N ASP A 655 32.58 52.06 -6.14
CA ASP A 655 33.59 51.79 -5.12
C ASP A 655 34.18 50.42 -5.43
N GLU A 656 35.47 50.42 -5.74
CA GLU A 656 36.30 49.34 -6.29
C GLU A 656 36.56 48.17 -5.30
N GLU A 657 35.63 47.89 -4.38
CA GLU A 657 35.71 46.76 -3.45
C GLU A 657 34.35 46.03 -3.37
N TYR A 658 33.94 45.39 -4.47
CA TYR A 658 32.75 44.52 -4.53
C TYR A 658 33.13 43.04 -4.50
N ASP A 659 34.06 42.64 -3.61
CA ASP A 659 34.58 41.27 -3.59
C ASP A 659 33.79 40.28 -2.71
N GLU A 660 32.80 40.72 -1.94
CA GLU A 660 31.89 39.81 -1.24
C GLU A 660 30.46 40.38 -1.23
N PHE A 661 29.51 39.63 -1.80
CA PHE A 661 28.10 39.81 -1.52
C PHE A 661 27.85 39.53 -0.02
N ASP A 662 27.99 40.57 0.81
CA ASP A 662 27.74 40.45 2.25
C ASP A 662 26.24 40.23 2.49
N SER A 663 25.89 39.02 2.94
CA SER A 663 24.52 38.62 3.31
C SER A 663 23.83 39.67 4.18
N LYS A 664 24.57 40.31 5.08
CA LYS A 664 24.03 41.33 5.99
C LYS A 664 23.59 42.60 5.27
N LYS A 665 24.30 43.00 4.21
CA LYS A 665 23.96 44.20 3.41
C LYS A 665 22.69 43.94 2.60
N LEU A 666 22.57 42.77 1.98
CA LEU A 666 21.37 42.38 1.23
C LEU A 666 20.14 42.28 2.14
N THR A 667 20.25 41.61 3.29
CA THR A 667 19.17 41.55 4.28
C THR A 667 18.77 42.96 4.72
N ALA A 668 19.74 43.84 4.99
CA ALA A 668 19.46 45.23 5.38
C ALA A 668 18.75 46.03 4.27
N CYS A 669 19.08 45.80 2.99
CA CYS A 669 18.39 46.43 1.86
C CYS A 669 16.92 46.00 1.79
N ILE A 670 16.66 44.69 1.88
CA ILE A 670 15.29 44.15 1.88
C ILE A 670 14.50 44.70 3.07
N GLN A 671 15.10 44.72 4.27
CA GLN A 671 14.47 45.30 5.47
C GLN A 671 14.15 46.78 5.33
N LYS A 672 15.05 47.58 4.73
CA LYS A 672 14.78 49.00 4.44
C LYS A 672 13.61 49.17 3.48
N ALA A 673 13.53 48.34 2.44
CA ALA A 673 12.41 48.35 1.50
C ALA A 673 11.10 47.99 2.18
N ILE A 674 11.09 46.94 3.03
CA ILE A 674 9.92 46.56 3.83
C ILE A 674 9.50 47.69 4.78
N HIS A 675 10.46 48.36 5.44
CA HIS A 675 10.13 49.46 6.35
C HIS A 675 9.50 50.66 5.62
N LYS A 676 9.96 50.94 4.40
CA LYS A 676 9.53 52.10 3.61
C LYS A 676 8.24 51.86 2.84
N HIS A 677 8.07 50.67 2.26
CA HIS A 677 7.00 50.34 1.32
C HIS A 677 6.05 49.23 1.80
N GLY A 678 6.40 48.51 2.87
CA GLY A 678 5.60 47.40 3.38
C GLY A 678 4.31 47.84 4.06
N LYS A 679 3.27 47.01 3.93
CA LYS A 679 1.96 47.26 4.56
C LYS A 679 2.08 47.34 6.10
N ARG A 680 1.25 48.19 6.70
CA ARG A 680 1.15 48.34 8.16
C ARG A 680 -0.05 47.57 8.70
N LEU A 681 0.12 46.27 8.86
CA LEU A 681 -0.81 45.37 9.56
C LEU A 681 -0.26 44.98 10.94
N GLY A 682 -1.15 44.56 11.84
CA GLY A 682 -0.78 44.10 13.19
C GLY A 682 0.01 42.79 13.18
N ASP A 683 0.82 42.56 14.21
CA ASP A 683 1.80 41.46 14.26
C ASP A 683 1.17 40.07 14.06
N ARG A 684 0.00 39.81 14.69
CA ARG A 684 -0.72 38.52 14.54
C ARG A 684 -1.19 38.24 13.12
N ILE A 685 -1.49 39.28 12.34
CA ILE A 685 -1.94 39.14 10.95
C ILE A 685 -0.77 38.66 10.10
N TRP A 686 0.46 39.15 10.33
CA TRP A 686 1.64 38.70 9.58
C TRP A 686 2.00 37.25 9.84
N SER A 687 1.90 36.79 11.10
CA SER A 687 2.08 35.37 11.41
C SER A 687 1.02 34.51 10.72
N THR A 688 -0.23 34.96 10.66
CA THR A 688 -1.31 34.25 9.97
C THR A 688 -1.10 34.19 8.46
N VAL A 689 -0.71 35.31 7.83
CA VAL A 689 -0.38 35.37 6.41
C VAL A 689 0.82 34.48 6.08
N PHE A 690 1.85 34.47 6.93
CA PHE A 690 3.01 33.61 6.74
C PHE A 690 2.62 32.12 6.81
N CYS A 691 1.83 31.74 7.81
CA CYS A 691 1.32 30.37 7.94
C CYS A 691 0.48 29.97 6.72
N TYR A 692 -0.39 30.86 6.23
CA TYR A 692 -1.16 30.61 5.01
C TYR A 692 -0.24 30.36 3.80
N VAL A 693 0.79 31.18 3.59
CA VAL A 693 1.75 31.00 2.49
C VAL A 693 2.49 29.66 2.62
N VAL A 694 2.99 29.34 3.82
CA VAL A 694 3.64 28.05 4.10
C VAL A 694 2.69 26.90 3.79
N ASP A 695 1.45 26.93 4.29
CA ASP A 695 0.47 25.87 4.11
C ASP A 695 0.10 25.66 2.63
N GLN A 696 -0.01 26.73 1.85
CA GLN A 696 -0.29 26.67 0.42
C GLN A 696 0.83 25.97 -0.35
N PHE A 697 2.08 26.40 -0.17
CA PHE A 697 3.21 25.81 -0.87
C PHE A 697 3.59 24.42 -0.35
N TRP A 698 3.40 24.16 0.95
CA TRP A 698 3.56 22.83 1.52
C TRP A 698 2.58 21.83 0.89
N ALA A 699 1.32 22.23 0.75
CA ALA A 699 0.31 21.38 0.11
C ALA A 699 0.61 21.17 -1.39
N GLN A 700 1.13 22.18 -2.10
CA GLN A 700 1.63 22.00 -3.48
C GLN A 700 2.79 21.00 -3.53
N PHE A 701 3.76 21.14 -2.63
CA PHE A 701 4.88 20.20 -2.53
C PHE A 701 4.42 18.78 -2.28
N LEU A 702 3.47 18.56 -1.36
CA LEU A 702 2.92 17.24 -1.07
C LEU A 702 2.24 16.59 -2.28
N ASP A 703 1.54 17.37 -3.11
CA ASP A 703 0.96 16.86 -4.37
C ASP A 703 2.04 16.37 -5.35
N HIS A 704 3.23 16.95 -5.27
CA HIS A 704 4.36 16.55 -6.11
C HIS A 704 5.12 15.36 -5.55
N VAL A 705 5.03 15.06 -4.26
CA VAL A 705 5.79 13.94 -3.70
C VAL A 705 5.38 12.61 -4.32
N ASP A 706 4.08 12.40 -4.56
CA ASP A 706 3.61 11.16 -5.19
C ASP A 706 4.13 11.07 -6.65
N LEU A 707 4.33 12.20 -7.35
CA LEU A 707 5.00 12.23 -8.65
C LEU A 707 6.47 11.84 -8.54
N TYR A 708 7.18 12.35 -7.52
CA TYR A 708 8.58 12.04 -7.33
C TYR A 708 8.80 10.57 -6.97
N GLU A 709 7.88 9.95 -6.22
CA GLU A 709 7.89 8.52 -5.94
C GLU A 709 7.78 7.73 -7.27
N GLU A 710 6.78 8.03 -8.09
CA GLU A 710 6.58 7.41 -9.42
C GLU A 710 7.80 7.61 -10.34
N GLN A 711 8.33 8.83 -10.43
CA GLN A 711 9.50 9.15 -11.24
C GLN A 711 10.77 8.44 -10.77
N SER A 712 10.96 8.28 -9.45
CA SER A 712 12.09 7.54 -8.90
C SER A 712 12.14 6.10 -9.40
N GLU A 713 10.98 5.47 -9.60
CA GLU A 713 10.90 4.12 -10.16
C GLU A 713 11.31 4.08 -11.62
N LEU A 714 11.01 5.13 -12.38
CA LEU A 714 11.42 5.24 -13.78
C LEU A 714 12.95 5.30 -13.91
N PHE A 715 13.64 5.95 -12.96
CA PHE A 715 15.11 5.98 -12.94
C PHE A 715 15.75 4.62 -12.60
N ALA A 716 15.01 3.68 -12.02
CA ALA A 716 15.47 2.30 -11.83
C ALA A 716 15.87 1.65 -13.16
N PHE A 717 15.13 1.97 -14.24
CA PHE A 717 15.39 1.45 -15.58
C PHE A 717 16.71 1.97 -16.15
N ALA A 718 17.14 3.17 -15.76
CA ALA A 718 18.43 3.74 -16.13
C ALA A 718 19.61 3.21 -15.28
N GLY A 719 19.39 2.19 -14.45
CA GLY A 719 20.42 1.59 -13.61
C GLY A 719 20.84 2.43 -12.39
N LYS A 720 20.10 3.51 -12.09
CA LYS A 720 20.28 4.31 -10.87
C LYS A 720 19.42 3.76 -9.74
N ASP A 721 19.87 3.90 -8.49
CA ASP A 721 19.07 3.51 -7.32
C ASP A 721 17.88 4.46 -7.15
N PRO A 722 16.62 3.97 -7.22
CA PRO A 722 15.41 4.78 -7.04
C PRO A 722 15.40 5.56 -5.73
N GLN A 723 15.92 4.96 -4.65
CA GLN A 723 15.90 5.58 -3.33
C GLN A 723 16.78 6.83 -3.28
N CYS A 724 17.97 6.76 -3.87
CA CYS A 724 18.88 7.91 -3.99
C CYS A 724 18.27 9.00 -4.89
N MET A 725 17.69 8.62 -6.03
CA MET A 725 17.06 9.57 -6.95
C MET A 725 15.87 10.29 -6.30
N TYR A 726 15.06 9.58 -5.54
CA TYR A 726 13.96 10.17 -4.77
C TYR A 726 14.45 11.19 -3.75
N ILE A 727 15.53 10.88 -3.00
CA ILE A 727 16.12 11.84 -2.04
C ILE A 727 16.65 13.07 -2.77
N ASP A 728 17.42 12.89 -3.84
CA ASP A 728 17.97 14.01 -4.62
C ASP A 728 16.85 14.94 -5.13
N LEU A 729 15.81 14.36 -5.74
CA LEU A 729 14.62 15.08 -6.21
C LEU A 729 13.94 15.85 -5.08
N LEU A 730 13.70 15.21 -3.93
CA LEU A 730 13.00 15.84 -2.82
C LEU A 730 13.81 16.97 -2.20
N VAL A 731 15.12 16.78 -1.99
CA VAL A 731 15.99 17.79 -1.37
C VAL A 731 16.07 19.03 -2.25
N GLU A 732 16.31 18.85 -3.55
CA GLU A 732 16.34 19.96 -4.52
C GLU A 732 15.01 20.74 -4.49
N ARG A 733 13.88 20.03 -4.51
CA ARG A 733 12.54 20.66 -4.49
C ARG A 733 12.20 21.29 -3.15
N TYR A 734 12.75 20.78 -2.05
CA TYR A 734 12.60 21.38 -0.73
C TYR A 734 13.31 22.74 -0.65
N HIS A 735 14.51 22.88 -1.23
CA HIS A 735 15.20 24.18 -1.29
C HIS A 735 14.40 25.21 -2.11
N VAL A 736 13.85 24.79 -3.25
CA VAL A 736 12.95 25.64 -4.06
C VAL A 736 11.68 26.02 -3.27
N LEU A 737 11.15 25.11 -2.45
CA LEU A 737 9.98 25.37 -1.61
C LEU A 737 10.25 26.47 -0.57
N GLU A 738 11.33 26.38 0.21
CA GLU A 738 11.71 27.41 1.20
C GLU A 738 11.87 28.78 0.53
N TYR A 739 12.52 28.79 -0.63
CA TYR A 739 12.69 29.98 -1.46
C TYR A 739 11.35 30.59 -1.88
N ARG A 740 10.44 29.80 -2.48
CA ARG A 740 9.15 30.28 -2.98
C ARG A 740 8.26 30.81 -1.86
N ILE A 741 8.31 30.20 -0.67
CA ILE A 741 7.64 30.71 0.53
C ILE A 741 8.17 32.10 0.88
N ALA A 742 9.49 32.29 0.89
CA ALA A 742 10.09 33.58 1.20
C ALA A 742 9.71 34.65 0.17
N GLU A 743 9.83 34.31 -1.11
CA GLU A 743 9.54 35.20 -2.23
C GLU A 743 8.09 35.68 -2.20
N GLU A 744 7.13 34.75 -2.10
CA GLU A 744 5.70 35.07 -2.12
C GLU A 744 5.29 35.89 -0.89
N PHE A 745 5.86 35.58 0.28
CA PHE A 745 5.60 36.38 1.48
C PHE A 745 6.11 37.82 1.33
N LEU A 746 7.33 38.01 0.79
CA LEU A 746 7.88 39.34 0.49
C LEU A 746 7.05 40.08 -0.56
N ARG A 747 6.62 39.39 -1.63
CA ARG A 747 5.70 39.95 -2.64
C ARG A 747 4.42 40.44 -2.00
N ARG A 748 3.76 39.65 -1.15
CA ARG A 748 2.51 40.04 -0.46
C ARG A 748 2.69 41.22 0.49
N ILE A 749 3.86 41.37 1.10
CA ILE A 749 4.21 42.53 1.94
C ILE A 749 4.35 43.81 1.10
N LEU A 750 5.01 43.71 -0.06
CA LEU A 750 5.50 44.85 -0.84
C LEU A 750 4.56 45.29 -1.97
N LEU A 751 3.63 44.43 -2.41
CA LEU A 751 2.65 44.78 -3.45
C LEU A 751 1.68 45.88 -2.97
N PRO A 752 1.48 46.97 -3.75
CA PRO A 752 0.51 48.01 -3.43
C PRO A 752 -0.94 47.48 -3.50
N ASN A 753 -1.86 48.07 -2.72
CA ASN A 753 -3.28 47.70 -2.76
C ASN A 753 -3.87 47.93 -4.16
N PRO A 754 -4.76 47.06 -4.66
CA PRO A 754 -5.52 47.29 -5.87
C PRO A 754 -6.63 48.32 -5.61
N GLN A 755 -6.25 49.59 -5.42
CA GLN A 755 -7.17 50.71 -5.51
C GLN A 755 -6.44 51.88 -6.17
N SER A 756 -6.37 51.86 -7.51
CA SER A 756 -6.24 53.04 -8.39
C SER A 756 -5.76 52.70 -9.81
N SER A 757 -6.33 51.69 -10.46
CA SER A 757 -6.34 51.69 -11.93
C SER A 757 -7.48 50.82 -12.45
N SER A 758 -8.11 51.35 -13.50
CA SER A 758 -9.33 50.90 -14.15
C SER A 758 -9.42 49.40 -14.44
N ASN A 759 -10.59 48.87 -14.13
CA ASN A 759 -11.24 47.66 -14.61
C ASN A 759 -10.68 47.02 -15.90
N GLN A 760 -10.66 45.68 -15.87
CA GLN A 760 -10.61 44.71 -16.98
C GLN A 760 -9.26 44.46 -17.65
N ALA A 761 -8.42 43.60 -17.05
CA ALA A 761 -7.56 42.66 -17.81
C ALA A 761 -6.84 41.59 -16.95
N VAL A 762 -6.68 41.75 -15.64
CA VAL A 762 -5.82 40.84 -14.84
C VAL A 762 -6.60 39.83 -13.97
N ALA A 763 -7.92 39.75 -14.13
CA ALA A 763 -8.78 38.87 -13.32
C ALA A 763 -8.75 37.37 -13.72
N ALA A 764 -7.93 36.96 -14.70
CA ALA A 764 -8.01 35.61 -15.26
C ALA A 764 -7.00 34.58 -14.71
N THR A 765 -5.97 34.98 -13.96
CA THR A 765 -4.89 34.04 -13.56
C THR A 765 -4.53 34.04 -12.07
N THR A 766 -5.09 34.92 -11.24
CA THR A 766 -4.79 35.01 -9.79
C THR A 766 -6.03 35.23 -8.90
N GLY A 767 -7.21 34.85 -9.39
CA GLY A 767 -8.52 35.27 -8.89
C GLY A 767 -9.03 34.68 -7.56
N GLN A 768 -8.20 34.11 -6.68
CA GLN A 768 -8.65 33.67 -5.36
C GLN A 768 -7.79 34.19 -4.19
N GLY A 769 -6.50 34.42 -4.41
CA GLY A 769 -5.62 34.87 -3.33
C GLY A 769 -5.87 36.29 -2.82
N ASN A 770 -6.42 37.19 -3.67
CA ASN A 770 -6.66 38.58 -3.27
C ASN A 770 -8.03 38.81 -2.60
N ASP A 771 -9.06 38.04 -2.97
CA ASP A 771 -10.38 38.12 -2.33
C ASP A 771 -10.37 37.43 -0.96
N GLU A 772 -9.68 36.29 -0.81
CA GLU A 772 -9.49 35.63 0.49
C GLU A 772 -8.66 36.46 1.48
N LEU A 773 -7.64 37.19 0.99
CA LEU A 773 -6.83 38.07 1.84
C LEU A 773 -7.62 39.31 2.27
N ALA A 774 -8.55 39.79 1.44
CA ALA A 774 -9.50 40.83 1.82
C ALA A 774 -10.52 40.33 2.85
N GLU A 775 -11.00 39.09 2.71
CA GLU A 775 -11.89 38.44 3.67
C GLU A 775 -11.20 38.20 5.02
N LEU A 776 -9.96 37.68 5.04
CA LEU A 776 -9.11 37.47 6.22
C LEU A 776 -8.65 38.76 6.90
N ILE A 777 -8.60 39.88 6.18
CA ILE A 777 -8.35 41.21 6.74
C ILE A 777 -9.65 41.84 7.25
N SER A 778 -10.82 41.42 6.74
CA SER A 778 -12.13 41.91 7.17
C SER A 778 -12.70 41.16 8.40
N LEU A 779 -12.35 39.87 8.54
CA LEU A 779 -12.54 39.03 9.72
C LEU A 779 -11.50 39.37 10.79
#